data_AF-A0A1T5CI26-F1
#
_entry.id   AF-A0A1T5CI26-F1
#
_cell.length_a   1.000
_cell.length_b   1.000
_cell.length_c   1.000
_cell.angle_alpha   90.00
_cell.angle_beta   90.00
_cell.angle_gamma   90.00
#
_symmetry.space_group_name_H-M   'P 1'
#
loop_
_entity.id
_entity.type
_entity.pdbx_description
1 polymer ?
#
loop_
_entity_poly.entity_id
_entity_poly.type
_entity_poly.pdbx_seq_one_letter_code
_entity_poly.pdbx_strand_id
1 'polypeptide(L)'
;MGKTFRHRFFVSYVLFFELLDIGFSVEIRYRVFSAVSLGKGNHMSDKKYLISVITPFHNTSEALFKRGFESLKRQTIGFENIEWIVVVHNSEKKYHSFVKKHTAPYENIQVLTLDDEYETASSPRNHALMHAGGKYVAFMDSDDYFVDDGLKKVSDYMEETKAEVASFRAETKKEDDSIEIMIDMRTAFDQTQDCIFIEKGNPEIKKLVSIAGLSLWCYMIRKDLIDRINLRFDMSLRYREDSFFCLTVLIGAGSVIVLPRTIAYVHYLNHAAVMQNHVHSRKSIMEMERDVLECVSLSITNGIGSAEYTWSVLGFVADAVESAGILTAEDKEKIAKDTEMILDLTAPIGEDTKFHTSEEAVREMARIRRVLLGEYHEHKPTKEENLQRILNENKGCELGRKYGFSLIRTIEEYQERVPVSCYEDYAPYIELTTRVGETDIFCEGKVSTYVMSYTNNGNLRLIPQTEQARSRNRQMFLSKIRETEGSTFILFESMTRDKEVIYADEGRSASLFGESAEVLKGHDVFNSHKQEYKYGTVTSPYELMFPDEMVNSEYATILFALADKGVSQIVAPFTWNLLERMQYLKHNWKILTDDLEKGKITGDTVISPKLKNVLNSELKADPDRAEELRQIFKGGFENVLIKIWPDLKRITAAGTGKFAEYKKEFKHYSGDIPLNNGYIVSAESVVAEAEADNSDTYVLLEDEVFLEFILESGRGKIVPSEGVKPGKRYEIIITNQSGFYRYRTGDVIEVERIENGKVYVKYCYRLGKK
;
A
#
# COMPACT_ATOMS: atom_id res chain seq x y z
N MET A 1 -47.49 -17.87 48.30
CA MET A 1 -48.23 -17.42 47.10
C MET A 1 -47.28 -16.60 46.24
N GLY A 2 -47.33 -16.78 44.91
CA GLY A 2 -46.74 -15.84 43.95
C GLY A 2 -45.36 -16.21 43.38
N LYS A 3 -45.36 -16.92 42.25
CA LYS A 3 -44.22 -17.12 41.35
C LYS A 3 -43.94 -15.84 40.55
N THR A 4 -42.69 -15.37 40.49
CA THR A 4 -41.96 -14.93 39.28
C THR A 4 -40.58 -14.38 39.67
N PHE A 5 -39.53 -15.19 39.54
CA PHE A 5 -38.14 -14.70 39.42
C PHE A 5 -37.28 -15.76 38.73
N ARG A 6 -37.29 -15.76 37.40
CA ARG A 6 -36.30 -16.42 36.53
C ARG A 6 -36.33 -15.70 35.19
N HIS A 7 -35.37 -14.81 34.95
CA HIS A 7 -34.75 -14.49 33.66
C HIS A 7 -33.80 -13.29 33.84
N ARG A 8 -32.50 -13.56 34.05
CA ARG A 8 -31.41 -12.63 33.70
C ARG A 8 -29.98 -13.21 33.73
N PHE A 9 -29.81 -14.54 33.67
CA PHE A 9 -28.50 -15.19 33.72
C PHE A 9 -28.19 -16.11 32.51
N PHE A 10 -28.91 -15.95 31.38
CA PHE A 10 -28.86 -16.93 30.29
C PHE A 10 -28.38 -16.40 28.92
N VAL A 11 -27.77 -15.21 28.86
CA VAL A 11 -27.30 -14.63 27.58
C VAL A 11 -25.79 -14.82 27.33
N SER A 12 -24.97 -15.05 28.37
CA SER A 12 -23.51 -15.18 28.20
C SER A 12 -23.01 -16.63 27.99
N TYR A 13 -23.89 -17.63 28.03
CA TYR A 13 -23.49 -19.05 27.89
C TYR A 13 -23.88 -19.68 26.54
N VAL A 14 -24.75 -19.04 25.75
CA VAL A 14 -25.24 -19.60 24.47
C VAL A 14 -24.22 -19.40 23.34
N LEU A 15 -23.51 -18.26 23.32
CA LEU A 15 -22.40 -18.01 22.37
C LEU A 15 -21.17 -18.92 22.60
N PHE A 16 -21.04 -19.52 23.80
CA PHE A 16 -19.89 -20.38 24.12
C PHE A 16 -20.05 -21.82 23.60
N PHE A 17 -21.28 -22.27 23.29
CA PHE A 17 -21.53 -23.61 22.78
C PHE A 17 -21.65 -23.69 21.25
N GLU A 18 -22.04 -22.62 20.56
CA GLU A 18 -22.06 -22.62 19.08
C GLU A 18 -20.65 -22.58 18.45
N LEU A 19 -19.64 -22.12 19.19
CA LEU A 19 -18.24 -22.12 18.74
C LEU A 19 -17.51 -23.48 18.87
N LEU A 20 -18.09 -24.45 19.58
CA LEU A 20 -17.47 -25.78 19.78
C LEU A 20 -17.92 -26.84 18.75
N ASP A 21 -19.01 -26.61 18.01
CA ASP A 21 -19.53 -27.57 17.01
C ASP A 21 -18.99 -27.34 15.58
N ILE A 22 -18.15 -26.31 15.36
CA ILE A 22 -17.53 -26.01 14.07
C ILE A 22 -16.01 -26.24 14.14
N GLY A 23 -15.62 -27.47 14.45
CA GLY A 23 -14.30 -28.07 14.16
C GLY A 23 -13.08 -27.16 14.02
N PHE A 24 -12.78 -26.32 15.02
CA PHE A 24 -11.52 -25.59 15.09
C PHE A 24 -10.92 -25.65 16.49
N SER A 25 -9.64 -26.03 16.53
CA SER A 25 -8.75 -25.81 17.66
C SER A 25 -8.03 -24.48 17.45
N VAL A 26 -8.71 -23.34 17.67
CA VAL A 26 -8.01 -22.13 18.09
C VAL A 26 -7.93 -22.28 19.60
N GLU A 27 -6.74 -22.49 20.13
CA GLU A 27 -6.52 -22.42 21.57
C GLU A 27 -6.61 -20.93 21.97
N ILE A 28 -7.83 -20.38 22.03
CA ILE A 28 -8.08 -19.06 22.60
C ILE A 28 -7.66 -19.19 24.06
N ARG A 29 -6.47 -18.70 24.39
CA ARG A 29 -6.01 -18.58 25.77
C ARG A 29 -6.88 -17.55 26.46
N TYR A 30 -8.01 -17.99 27.00
CA TYR A 30 -8.72 -17.27 28.04
C TYR A 30 -7.78 -17.18 29.26
N ARG A 31 -6.94 -16.15 29.31
CA ARG A 31 -6.48 -15.62 30.59
C ARG A 31 -7.65 -14.86 31.20
N VAL A 32 -8.59 -15.63 31.76
CA VAL A 32 -9.44 -15.10 32.82
C VAL A 32 -8.45 -14.73 33.93
N PHE A 33 -8.13 -13.45 34.04
CA PHE A 33 -7.48 -12.90 35.22
C PHE A 33 -8.48 -13.05 36.37
N SER A 34 -8.54 -14.26 36.94
CA SER A 34 -9.13 -14.44 38.25
C SER A 34 -8.25 -13.64 39.20
N ALA A 35 -8.85 -12.63 39.81
CA ALA A 35 -8.26 -11.90 40.92
C ALA A 35 -7.97 -12.92 42.03
N VAL A 36 -6.77 -13.50 42.01
CA VAL A 36 -6.22 -14.14 43.20
C VAL A 36 -6.05 -13.01 44.20
N SER A 37 -6.82 -13.07 45.28
CA SER A 37 -6.70 -12.10 46.37
C SER A 37 -5.29 -12.18 46.94
N LEU A 38 -4.41 -11.28 46.50
CA LEU A 38 -3.18 -10.96 47.20
C LEU A 38 -3.44 -9.73 48.05
N GLY A 39 -3.03 -9.86 49.32
CA GLY A 39 -3.53 -9.12 50.47
C GLY A 39 -3.53 -7.61 50.34
N LYS A 40 -4.38 -7.00 51.17
CA LYS A 40 -4.43 -5.57 51.48
C LYS A 40 -3.02 -4.95 51.42
N GLY A 41 -2.77 -4.15 50.39
CA GLY A 41 -1.58 -3.33 50.29
C GLY A 41 -1.55 -2.33 51.44
N ASN A 42 -0.64 -2.57 52.38
CA ASN A 42 -0.30 -1.63 53.44
C ASN A 42 0.46 -0.43 52.85
N HIS A 43 0.10 0.76 53.34
CA HIS A 43 0.89 2.00 53.40
C HIS A 43 1.48 2.59 52.10
N MET A 44 1.01 3.80 51.75
CA MET A 44 1.78 4.75 50.94
C MET A 44 3.12 5.02 51.64
N SER A 45 4.18 4.33 51.21
CA SER A 45 5.53 4.82 51.39
C SER A 45 5.75 5.97 50.40
N ASP A 46 6.44 7.02 50.83
CA ASP A 46 6.87 8.10 49.93
C ASP A 46 7.67 7.47 48.78
N LYS A 47 7.11 7.52 47.56
CA LYS A 47 7.81 7.03 46.37
C LYS A 47 8.98 7.97 46.11
N LYS A 48 10.18 7.39 45.91
CA LYS A 48 11.42 8.14 45.66
C LYS A 48 11.34 9.04 44.42
N TYR A 49 10.57 8.62 43.41
CA TYR A 49 10.42 9.32 42.14
C TYR A 49 8.94 9.49 41.79
N LEU A 50 8.59 10.58 41.11
CA LEU A 50 7.22 10.81 40.64
C LEU A 50 6.92 9.95 39.40
N ILE A 51 7.87 9.88 38.46
CA ILE A 51 7.67 9.22 37.16
C ILE A 51 8.84 8.27 36.88
N SER A 52 8.54 7.04 36.47
CA SER A 52 9.52 6.16 35.81
C SER A 52 9.35 6.27 34.30
N VAL A 53 10.41 6.66 33.60
CA VAL A 53 10.48 6.65 32.14
C VAL A 53 11.22 5.38 31.72
N ILE A 54 10.58 4.55 30.90
CA ILE A 54 11.14 3.29 30.39
C ILE A 54 11.59 3.50 28.94
N THR A 55 12.86 3.16 28.66
CA THR A 55 13.46 3.24 27.33
C THR A 55 14.11 1.91 26.94
N PRO A 56 13.51 1.13 26.02
CA PRO A 56 14.23 0.04 25.37
C PRO A 56 15.30 0.65 24.45
N PHE A 57 16.51 0.10 24.48
CA PHE A 57 17.64 0.56 23.67
C PHE A 57 18.17 -0.59 22.82
N HIS A 58 18.18 -0.42 21.49
CA HIS A 58 18.76 -1.37 20.56
C HIS A 58 19.59 -0.67 19.48
N ASN A 59 20.92 -0.72 19.59
CA ASN A 59 21.86 -0.19 18.61
C ASN A 59 21.62 1.26 18.12
N THR A 60 20.94 2.09 18.93
CA THR A 60 20.57 3.46 18.61
C THR A 60 21.80 4.37 18.52
N SER A 61 21.81 5.29 17.55
CA SER A 61 22.94 6.20 17.37
C SER A 61 23.16 7.09 18.60
N GLU A 62 24.42 7.45 18.86
CA GLU A 62 24.77 8.26 20.03
C GLU A 62 24.05 9.60 20.08
N ALA A 63 23.85 10.24 18.92
CA ALA A 63 23.24 11.56 18.81
C ALA A 63 21.75 11.51 19.21
N LEU A 64 21.03 10.50 18.73
CA LEU A 64 19.61 10.30 19.03
C LEU A 64 19.41 10.00 20.53
N PHE A 65 20.21 9.07 21.07
CA PHE A 65 20.16 8.73 22.50
C PHE A 65 20.45 9.94 23.41
N LYS A 66 21.48 10.73 23.07
CA LYS A 66 21.84 11.94 23.84
C LYS A 66 20.71 12.98 23.81
N ARG A 67 19.99 13.10 22.70
CA ARG A 67 18.84 14.01 22.61
C ARG A 67 17.71 13.60 23.54
N GLY A 68 17.32 12.31 23.52
CA GLY A 68 16.34 11.76 24.46
C GLY A 68 16.76 12.00 25.90
N PHE A 69 18.04 11.73 26.22
CA PHE A 69 18.58 11.96 27.56
C PHE A 69 18.51 13.44 28.00
N GLU A 70 18.98 14.37 27.15
CA GLU A 70 18.94 15.80 27.48
C GLU A 70 17.51 16.32 27.62
N SER A 71 16.54 15.72 26.92
CA SER A 71 15.12 16.07 27.09
C SER A 71 14.57 15.75 28.48
N LEU A 72 15.00 14.63 29.07
CA LEU A 72 14.62 14.26 30.43
C LEU A 72 15.28 15.18 31.46
N LYS A 73 16.54 15.58 31.23
CA LYS A 73 17.24 16.52 32.10
C LYS A 73 16.63 17.92 32.11
N ARG A 74 16.06 18.36 30.99
CA ARG A 74 15.40 19.68 30.86
C ARG A 74 13.98 19.71 31.42
N GLN A 75 13.45 18.57 31.88
CA GLN A 75 12.07 18.52 32.36
C GLN A 75 11.82 19.47 33.53
N THR A 76 10.78 20.29 33.42
CA THR A 76 10.41 21.29 34.43
C THR A 76 9.89 20.69 35.74
N ILE A 77 9.58 19.39 35.80
CA ILE A 77 9.38 18.67 37.07
C ILE A 77 10.65 18.48 37.89
N GLY A 78 11.83 18.76 37.32
CA GLY A 78 13.11 18.42 37.93
C GLY A 78 13.53 17.00 37.57
N PHE A 79 14.77 16.84 37.12
CA PHE A 79 15.32 15.56 36.68
C PHE A 79 15.37 14.54 37.83
N GLU A 80 15.59 15.00 39.05
CA GLU A 80 15.60 14.18 40.27
C GLU A 80 14.26 13.51 40.59
N ASN A 81 13.15 14.02 40.05
CA ASN A 81 11.81 13.44 40.20
C ASN A 81 11.51 12.37 39.13
N ILE A 82 12.43 12.15 38.19
CA ILE A 82 12.33 11.18 37.11
C ILE A 82 13.31 10.04 37.38
N GLU A 83 12.77 8.83 37.45
CA GLU A 83 13.56 7.61 37.32
C GLU A 83 13.65 7.23 35.84
N TRP A 84 14.85 7.17 35.28
CA TRP A 84 15.03 6.73 33.90
C TRP A 84 15.58 5.31 33.87
N ILE A 85 14.84 4.38 33.29
CA ILE A 85 15.23 2.97 33.16
C ILE A 85 15.54 2.69 31.69
N VAL A 86 16.82 2.51 31.39
CA VAL A 86 17.31 2.17 30.06
C VAL A 86 17.66 0.69 30.03
N VAL A 87 17.01 -0.07 29.15
CA VAL A 87 17.32 -1.49 28.95
C VAL A 87 18.07 -1.66 27.65
N VAL A 88 19.38 -1.90 27.74
CA VAL A 88 20.24 -2.20 26.59
C VAL A 88 19.98 -3.64 26.17
N HIS A 89 19.22 -3.80 25.08
CA HIS A 89 18.68 -5.07 24.60
C HIS A 89 19.34 -5.51 23.30
N ASN A 90 19.86 -6.75 23.27
CA ASN A 90 20.43 -7.39 22.07
C ASN A 90 21.38 -6.47 21.28
N SER A 91 22.16 -5.65 21.99
CA SER A 91 22.96 -4.57 21.40
C SER A 91 24.45 -4.91 21.34
N GLU A 92 25.15 -4.36 20.35
CA GLU A 92 26.60 -4.51 20.24
C GLU A 92 27.33 -3.97 21.50
N LYS A 93 28.44 -4.60 21.89
CA LYS A 93 29.23 -4.23 23.09
C LYS A 93 29.62 -2.75 23.18
N LYS A 94 29.81 -2.08 22.03
CA LYS A 94 30.12 -0.65 21.97
C LYS A 94 29.00 0.21 22.60
N TYR A 95 27.74 -0.19 22.42
CA TYR A 95 26.60 0.53 22.95
C TYR A 95 26.41 0.34 24.46
N HIS A 96 26.69 -0.85 25.00
CA HIS A 96 26.71 -1.07 26.46
C HIS A 96 27.69 -0.12 27.17
N SER A 97 28.90 0.00 26.60
CA SER A 97 29.94 0.90 27.12
C SER A 97 29.54 2.37 27.00
N PHE A 98 28.94 2.73 25.85
CA PHE A 98 28.43 4.07 25.57
C PHE A 98 27.34 4.49 26.56
N VAL A 99 26.26 3.72 26.70
CA VAL A 99 25.12 4.05 27.57
C VAL A 99 25.60 4.18 29.00
N LYS A 100 26.34 3.18 29.52
CA LYS A 100 26.86 3.18 30.89
C LYS A 100 27.76 4.40 31.17
N LYS A 101 28.62 4.78 30.22
CA LYS A 101 29.52 5.94 30.38
C LYS A 101 28.74 7.24 30.54
N HIS A 102 27.66 7.43 29.79
CA HIS A 102 26.91 8.69 29.80
C HIS A 102 25.93 8.79 30.97
N THR A 103 25.47 7.67 31.51
CA THR A 103 24.48 7.64 32.60
C THR A 103 25.06 7.42 33.99
N ALA A 104 26.29 6.87 34.12
CA ALA A 104 26.93 6.58 35.40
C ALA A 104 26.97 7.72 36.43
N PRO A 105 27.06 9.02 36.05
CA PRO A 105 27.04 10.11 37.03
C PRO A 105 25.71 10.35 37.75
N TYR A 106 24.62 9.70 37.35
CA TYR A 106 23.27 10.05 37.79
C TYR A 106 22.59 8.90 38.55
N GLU A 107 22.24 9.12 39.81
CA GLU A 107 21.65 8.10 40.70
C GLU A 107 20.19 7.74 40.35
N ASN A 108 19.52 8.60 39.60
CA ASN A 108 18.14 8.42 39.14
C ASN A 108 18.04 7.68 37.80
N ILE A 109 19.18 7.20 37.25
CA ILE A 109 19.20 6.38 36.03
C ILE A 109 19.57 4.94 36.37
N GLN A 110 18.73 4.00 35.94
CA GLN A 110 19.02 2.58 35.97
C GLN A 110 19.37 2.10 34.56
N VAL A 111 20.56 1.53 34.38
CA VAL A 111 20.94 0.85 33.13
C VAL A 111 20.89 -0.65 33.37
N LEU A 112 19.97 -1.31 32.68
CA LEU A 112 19.82 -2.76 32.69
C LEU A 112 20.36 -3.32 31.36
N THR A 113 20.95 -4.51 31.42
CA THR A 113 21.35 -5.26 30.22
C THR A 113 20.45 -6.48 30.12
N LEU A 114 19.95 -6.75 28.92
CA LEU A 114 19.13 -7.91 28.61
C LEU A 114 19.56 -8.45 27.24
N ASP A 115 20.03 -9.70 27.18
CA ASP A 115 20.29 -10.39 25.93
C ASP A 115 19.44 -11.67 25.94
N ASP A 116 18.49 -11.77 25.01
CA ASP A 116 17.51 -12.85 24.94
C ASP A 116 17.10 -13.14 23.49
N GLU A 117 16.24 -14.15 23.29
CA GLU A 117 15.78 -14.58 21.98
C GLU A 117 14.76 -13.65 21.31
N TYR A 118 14.26 -12.62 22.01
CA TYR A 118 13.19 -11.77 21.50
C TYR A 118 13.75 -10.63 20.66
N GLU A 119 13.14 -10.40 19.51
CA GLU A 119 13.50 -9.33 18.57
C GLU A 119 12.67 -8.06 18.75
N THR A 120 11.70 -8.05 19.67
CA THR A 120 10.77 -6.93 19.89
C THR A 120 11.07 -6.16 21.17
N ALA A 121 10.53 -4.94 21.27
CA ALA A 121 10.65 -4.12 22.47
C ALA A 121 9.83 -4.65 23.67
N SER A 122 8.98 -5.67 23.49
CA SER A 122 8.15 -6.26 24.56
C SER A 122 9.00 -6.78 25.73
N SER A 123 10.05 -7.56 25.44
CA SER A 123 10.90 -8.16 26.49
C SER A 123 11.62 -7.10 27.34
N PRO A 124 12.38 -6.15 26.76
CA PRO A 124 13.04 -5.11 27.55
C PRO A 124 12.06 -4.20 28.29
N ARG A 125 10.88 -3.89 27.73
CA ARG A 125 9.86 -3.10 28.43
C ARG A 125 9.28 -3.86 29.63
N ASN A 126 9.01 -5.17 29.50
CA ASN A 126 8.59 -6.01 30.62
C ASN A 126 9.66 -6.11 31.71
N HIS A 127 10.93 -6.25 31.33
CA HIS A 127 12.05 -6.26 32.26
C HIS A 127 12.09 -4.94 33.04
N ALA A 128 12.03 -3.79 32.35
CA ALA A 128 11.99 -2.48 32.99
C ALA A 128 10.80 -2.27 33.93
N LEU A 129 9.60 -2.74 33.57
CA LEU A 129 8.39 -2.60 34.39
C LEU A 129 8.53 -3.24 35.79
N MET A 130 9.34 -4.28 35.93
CA MET A 130 9.64 -4.91 37.22
C MET A 130 10.51 -4.02 38.14
N HIS A 131 11.28 -3.11 37.55
CA HIS A 131 12.21 -2.23 38.26
C HIS A 131 11.67 -0.81 38.46
N ALA A 132 10.55 -0.45 37.82
CA ALA A 132 9.92 0.86 37.92
C ALA A 132 9.40 1.16 39.34
N GLY A 133 9.94 2.19 39.98
CA GLY A 133 9.58 2.65 41.32
C GLY A 133 8.70 3.90 41.38
N GLY A 134 8.51 4.59 40.25
CA GLY A 134 7.76 5.84 40.14
C GLY A 134 6.27 5.73 40.48
N LYS A 135 5.63 6.85 40.79
CA LYS A 135 4.16 6.91 40.96
C LYS A 135 3.45 6.63 39.65
N TYR A 136 3.97 7.21 38.58
CA TYR A 136 3.51 7.01 37.21
C TYR A 136 4.61 6.36 36.37
N VAL A 137 4.21 5.70 35.29
CA VAL A 137 5.11 5.10 34.29
C VAL A 137 4.79 5.70 32.93
N ALA A 138 5.83 6.11 32.21
CA ALA A 138 5.76 6.57 30.82
C ALA A 138 6.83 5.84 29.99
N PHE A 139 6.64 5.79 28.68
CA PHE A 139 7.56 5.13 27.75
C PHE A 139 8.17 6.16 26.80
N MET A 140 9.43 5.97 26.46
CA MET A 140 10.16 6.79 25.49
C MET A 140 11.07 5.90 24.67
N ASP A 141 10.88 5.89 23.36
CA ASP A 141 11.77 5.17 22.47
C ASP A 141 13.13 5.88 22.38
N SER A 142 14.18 5.10 22.10
CA SER A 142 15.57 5.55 22.27
C SER A 142 16.01 6.69 21.33
N ASP A 143 15.25 6.94 20.28
CA ASP A 143 15.47 7.97 19.27
C ASP A 143 14.50 9.17 19.36
N ASP A 144 13.55 9.09 20.28
CA ASP A 144 12.54 10.11 20.56
C ASP A 144 12.87 10.93 21.81
N TYR A 145 11.99 11.87 22.16
CA TYR A 145 12.15 12.72 23.34
C TYR A 145 10.84 13.33 23.85
N PHE A 146 10.82 13.73 25.13
CA PHE A 146 9.74 14.54 25.70
C PHE A 146 9.98 16.04 25.49
N VAL A 147 8.90 16.81 25.37
CA VAL A 147 8.95 18.29 25.41
C VAL A 147 9.28 18.74 26.83
N ASP A 148 10.04 19.82 27.00
CA ASP A 148 10.62 20.26 28.29
C ASP A 148 9.61 20.42 29.46
N ASP A 149 8.31 20.65 29.20
CA ASP A 149 7.28 20.70 30.24
C ASP A 149 6.20 19.60 30.12
N GLY A 150 6.42 18.64 29.21
CA GLY A 150 5.47 17.58 28.89
C GLY A 150 5.14 16.69 30.08
N LEU A 151 6.15 16.10 30.73
CA LEU A 151 5.92 15.23 31.89
C LEU A 151 5.29 15.97 33.07
N LYS A 152 5.63 17.26 33.24
CA LYS A 152 5.03 18.11 34.27
C LYS A 152 3.55 18.32 34.04
N LYS A 153 3.18 18.83 32.87
CA LYS A 153 1.78 19.11 32.54
C LYS A 153 0.90 17.88 32.72
N VAL A 154 1.36 16.74 32.19
CA VAL A 154 0.59 15.48 32.27
C VAL A 154 0.45 15.02 33.72
N SER A 155 1.54 15.01 34.49
CA SER A 155 1.48 14.59 35.91
C SER A 155 0.67 15.54 36.79
N ASP A 156 0.73 16.86 36.56
CA ASP A 156 -0.10 17.85 37.26
C ASP A 156 -1.60 17.53 37.09
N TYR A 157 -2.06 17.28 35.87
CA TYR A 157 -3.47 16.90 35.62
C TYR A 157 -3.83 15.55 36.26
N MET A 158 -2.94 14.56 36.23
CA MET A 158 -3.18 13.29 36.91
C MET A 158 -3.25 13.43 38.43
N GLU A 159 -2.46 14.33 39.02
CA GLU A 159 -2.52 14.65 40.45
C GLU A 159 -3.79 15.41 40.81
N GLU A 160 -4.25 16.34 39.97
CA GLU A 160 -5.48 17.09 40.20
C GLU A 160 -6.72 16.19 40.11
N THR A 161 -6.82 15.41 39.04
CA THR A 161 -8.01 14.58 38.73
C THR A 161 -8.01 13.22 39.42
N LYS A 162 -6.85 12.79 39.95
CA LYS A 162 -6.62 11.43 40.48
C LYS A 162 -6.88 10.31 39.46
N ALA A 163 -6.80 10.63 38.16
CA ALA A 163 -6.95 9.67 37.08
C ALA A 163 -5.91 8.54 37.14
N GLU A 164 -6.27 7.37 36.61
CA GLU A 164 -5.34 6.23 36.56
C GLU A 164 -4.46 6.25 35.30
N VAL A 165 -4.94 6.90 34.23
CA VAL A 165 -4.27 6.97 32.93
C VAL A 165 -4.44 8.37 32.37
N ALA A 166 -3.38 8.91 31.76
CA ALA A 166 -3.46 10.08 30.90
C ALA A 166 -3.06 9.72 29.47
N SER A 167 -3.78 10.28 28.50
CA SER A 167 -3.47 10.24 27.07
C SER A 167 -3.24 11.65 26.56
N PHE A 168 -2.14 11.89 25.85
CA PHE A 168 -1.70 13.21 25.39
C PHE A 168 -1.12 13.15 23.97
N ARG A 169 -0.87 14.30 23.36
CA ARG A 169 -0.44 14.37 21.96
C ARG A 169 1.07 14.26 21.80
N ALA A 170 1.45 13.82 20.61
CA ALA A 170 2.81 13.89 20.12
C ALA A 170 2.88 14.72 18.83
N GLU A 171 4.05 15.27 18.56
CA GLU A 171 4.39 15.83 17.25
C GLU A 171 5.38 14.92 16.52
N THR A 172 5.33 14.91 15.19
CA THR A 172 6.33 14.22 14.39
C THR A 172 7.32 15.23 13.85
N LYS A 173 8.61 14.98 14.06
CA LYS A 173 9.69 15.84 13.58
C LYS A 173 10.62 15.09 12.64
N LYS A 174 10.86 15.64 11.45
CA LYS A 174 11.76 15.06 10.44
C LYS A 174 13.20 15.56 10.61
N GLU A 175 14.14 14.94 9.89
CA GLU A 175 15.57 15.32 9.94
C GLU A 175 15.85 16.76 9.49
N ASP A 176 15.03 17.33 8.61
CA ASP A 176 15.12 18.72 8.16
C ASP A 176 14.51 19.73 9.15
N ASP A 177 14.23 19.29 10.37
CA ASP A 177 13.53 20.01 11.43
C ASP A 177 12.07 20.40 11.10
N SER A 178 11.52 19.95 9.96
CA SER A 178 10.10 20.17 9.66
C SER A 178 9.23 19.40 10.65
N ILE A 179 8.20 20.10 11.14
CA ILE A 179 7.22 19.54 12.06
C ILE A 179 5.99 19.17 11.24
N GLU A 180 5.65 17.89 11.29
CA GLU A 180 4.39 17.38 10.80
C GLU A 180 3.51 17.09 12.01
N ILE A 181 2.40 17.84 12.14
CA ILE A 181 1.43 17.58 13.19
C ILE A 181 0.74 16.27 12.83
N MET A 182 1.00 15.22 13.60
CA MET A 182 0.27 13.97 13.48
C MET A 182 -1.21 14.26 13.78
N ILE A 183 -2.06 14.05 12.79
CA ILE A 183 -3.51 13.99 13.03
C ILE A 183 -3.75 12.71 13.81
N ASP A 184 -3.89 12.84 15.14
CA ASP A 184 -4.27 11.75 16.02
C ASP A 184 -5.73 11.89 16.49
N MET A 185 -6.33 10.81 16.98
CA MET A 185 -7.73 10.86 17.44
C MET A 185 -7.94 11.65 18.72
N ARG A 186 -6.88 12.10 19.41
CA ARG A 186 -7.04 13.03 20.54
C ARG A 186 -7.54 14.38 20.01
N THR A 187 -7.36 14.66 18.71
CA THR A 187 -8.00 15.77 18.01
C THR A 187 -9.50 15.57 17.77
N ALA A 188 -10.05 14.36 17.89
CA ALA A 188 -11.48 14.06 17.79
C ALA A 188 -12.27 14.56 19.00
N PHE A 189 -11.58 14.76 20.13
CA PHE A 189 -12.13 15.32 21.34
C PHE A 189 -12.26 16.85 21.25
N ASP A 190 -13.10 17.42 22.10
CA ASP A 190 -13.33 18.85 22.19
C ASP A 190 -12.04 19.61 22.53
N GLN A 191 -11.47 20.30 21.53
CA GLN A 191 -10.23 21.05 21.65
C GLN A 191 -10.37 22.32 22.50
N THR A 192 -11.58 22.72 22.88
CA THR A 192 -11.79 23.87 23.76
C THR A 192 -11.45 23.55 25.22
N GLN A 193 -11.43 22.27 25.59
CA GLN A 193 -11.11 21.78 26.92
C GLN A 193 -9.63 21.41 27.04
N ASP A 194 -9.01 21.74 28.19
CA ASP A 194 -7.62 21.34 28.46
C ASP A 194 -7.50 19.86 28.87
N CYS A 195 -8.51 19.37 29.59
CA CYS A 195 -8.55 18.02 30.14
C CYS A 195 -9.98 17.49 30.09
N ILE A 196 -10.15 16.28 29.55
CA ILE A 196 -11.43 15.58 29.47
C ILE A 196 -11.33 14.32 30.31
N PHE A 197 -12.19 14.21 31.31
CA PHE A 197 -12.21 13.06 32.22
C PHE A 197 -13.22 12.01 31.72
N ILE A 198 -12.76 10.78 31.55
CA ILE A 198 -13.55 9.65 31.05
C ILE A 198 -13.56 8.56 32.12
N GLU A 199 -14.73 8.32 32.70
CA GLU A 199 -14.95 7.22 33.62
C GLU A 199 -15.12 5.88 32.88
N LYS A 200 -14.82 4.78 33.58
CA LYS A 200 -15.00 3.43 33.05
C LYS A 200 -16.44 3.21 32.55
N GLY A 201 -16.57 2.68 31.33
CA GLY A 201 -17.84 2.40 30.69
C GLY A 201 -18.44 3.59 29.93
N ASN A 202 -17.82 4.77 29.97
CA ASN A 202 -18.23 5.88 29.14
C ASN A 202 -17.85 5.60 27.66
N PRO A 203 -18.80 5.70 26.70
CA PRO A 203 -18.56 5.40 25.30
C PRO A 203 -17.54 6.32 24.62
N GLU A 204 -17.25 7.50 25.17
CA GLU A 204 -16.22 8.42 24.66
C GLU A 204 -14.83 7.78 24.60
N ILE A 205 -14.57 6.75 25.41
CA ILE A 205 -13.30 6.01 25.37
C ILE A 205 -13.02 5.39 23.99
N LYS A 206 -14.06 5.06 23.22
CA LYS A 206 -13.94 4.50 21.88
C LYS A 206 -13.21 5.42 20.91
N LYS A 207 -13.26 6.74 21.13
CA LYS A 207 -12.53 7.72 20.33
C LYS A 207 -11.01 7.60 20.49
N LEU A 208 -10.51 7.08 21.62
CA LEU A 208 -9.09 6.76 21.81
C LEU A 208 -8.68 5.42 21.19
N VAL A 209 -9.64 4.52 20.97
CA VAL A 209 -9.40 3.21 20.39
C VAL A 209 -9.32 3.38 18.87
N SER A 210 -8.15 3.81 18.41
CA SER A 210 -7.76 3.84 17.00
C SER A 210 -6.23 3.72 16.89
N ILE A 211 -5.70 3.54 15.68
CA ILE A 211 -4.26 3.37 15.45
C ILE A 211 -3.41 4.52 16.01
N ALA A 212 -3.76 5.77 15.75
CA ALA A 212 -3.01 6.93 16.28
C ALA A 212 -3.32 7.22 17.77
N GLY A 213 -4.45 6.71 18.26
CA GLY A 213 -4.85 6.82 19.67
C GLY A 213 -4.16 5.80 20.59
N LEU A 214 -3.63 4.70 20.04
CA LEU A 214 -3.01 3.58 20.78
C LEU A 214 -1.47 3.56 20.72
N SER A 215 -0.84 4.70 20.41
CA SER A 215 0.62 4.87 20.48
C SER A 215 1.09 4.91 21.94
N LEU A 216 1.95 3.98 22.34
CA LEU A 216 2.38 3.78 23.73
C LEU A 216 3.01 5.02 24.36
N TRP A 217 3.87 5.72 23.61
CA TRP A 217 4.59 6.92 24.07
C TRP A 217 3.67 8.12 24.37
N CYS A 218 2.39 8.04 24.01
CA CYS A 218 1.39 9.04 24.30
C CYS A 218 0.59 8.78 25.60
N TYR A 219 1.04 7.83 26.43
CA TYR A 219 0.39 7.45 27.68
C TYR A 219 1.28 7.63 28.91
N MET A 220 0.66 8.09 30.00
CA MET A 220 1.21 8.03 31.36
C MET A 220 0.25 7.23 32.24
N ILE A 221 0.78 6.21 32.92
CA ILE A 221 -0.02 5.18 33.59
C ILE A 221 0.34 5.12 35.07
N ARG A 222 -0.66 5.10 35.95
CA ARG A 222 -0.42 4.96 37.39
C ARG A 222 0.14 3.56 37.70
N LYS A 223 1.24 3.49 38.45
CA LYS A 223 1.96 2.23 38.69
C LYS A 223 1.13 1.20 39.45
N ASP A 224 0.22 1.63 40.33
CA ASP A 224 -0.70 0.73 41.03
C ASP A 224 -1.73 0.10 40.08
N LEU A 225 -2.15 0.77 38.99
CA LEU A 225 -2.98 0.15 37.94
C LEU A 225 -2.18 -0.96 37.26
N ILE A 226 -0.93 -0.69 36.88
CA ILE A 226 -0.01 -1.69 36.28
C ILE A 226 0.11 -2.92 37.19
N ASP A 227 0.30 -2.73 38.49
CA ASP A 227 0.42 -3.82 39.45
C ASP A 227 -0.91 -4.55 39.67
N ARG A 228 -2.01 -3.80 39.80
CA ARG A 228 -3.35 -4.35 40.07
C ARG A 228 -3.84 -5.27 38.97
N ILE A 229 -3.56 -4.94 37.71
CA ILE A 229 -3.96 -5.76 36.55
C ILE A 229 -2.84 -6.68 36.06
N ASN A 230 -1.69 -6.69 36.75
CA ASN A 230 -0.47 -7.39 36.33
C ASN A 230 -0.11 -7.11 34.86
N LEU A 231 -0.14 -5.84 34.47
CA LEU A 231 0.04 -5.39 33.09
C LEU A 231 1.44 -5.72 32.57
N ARG A 232 1.51 -6.43 31.45
CA ARG A 232 2.75 -6.79 30.75
C ARG A 232 2.53 -6.71 29.24
N PHE A 233 3.60 -6.46 28.50
CA PHE A 233 3.62 -6.67 27.05
C PHE A 233 3.49 -8.15 26.76
N ASP A 234 2.65 -8.51 25.80
CA ASP A 234 2.60 -9.90 25.33
C ASP A 234 3.81 -10.16 24.42
N MET A 235 4.69 -11.05 24.85
CA MET A 235 5.93 -11.38 24.12
C MET A 235 5.67 -12.30 22.92
N SER A 236 4.46 -12.81 22.75
CA SER A 236 4.07 -13.61 21.57
C SER A 236 3.63 -12.75 20.38
N LEU A 237 3.30 -11.47 20.63
CA LEU A 237 2.98 -10.49 19.60
C LEU A 237 4.26 -9.92 19.01
N ARG A 238 4.32 -9.92 17.68
CA ARG A 238 5.41 -9.31 16.90
C ARG A 238 4.99 -7.98 16.29
N TYR A 239 3.70 -7.82 16.06
CA TYR A 239 3.09 -6.58 15.59
C TYR A 239 2.09 -6.07 16.63
N ARG A 240 1.93 -4.75 16.70
CA ARG A 240 0.88 -4.09 17.49
C ARG A 240 0.93 -4.44 18.99
N GLU A 241 2.07 -4.86 19.51
CA GLU A 241 2.30 -5.11 20.94
C GLU A 241 1.96 -3.87 21.79
N ASP A 242 2.27 -2.68 21.25
CA ASP A 242 1.94 -1.39 21.85
C ASP A 242 0.45 -1.14 21.91
N SER A 243 -0.24 -1.44 20.82
CA SER A 243 -1.69 -1.29 20.74
C SER A 243 -2.40 -2.24 21.69
N PHE A 244 -1.96 -3.50 21.76
CA PHE A 244 -2.51 -4.50 22.68
C PHE A 244 -2.29 -4.09 24.15
N PHE A 245 -1.09 -3.59 24.47
CA PHE A 245 -0.77 -3.06 25.79
C PHE A 245 -1.67 -1.87 26.15
N CYS A 246 -1.81 -0.89 25.25
CA CYS A 246 -2.66 0.27 25.46
C CYS A 246 -4.15 -0.11 25.62
N LEU A 247 -4.66 -1.05 24.80
CA LEU A 247 -6.02 -1.57 24.97
C LEU A 247 -6.21 -2.18 26.36
N THR A 248 -5.26 -3.00 26.82
CA THR A 248 -5.30 -3.61 28.16
C THR A 248 -5.32 -2.55 29.26
N VAL A 249 -4.56 -1.47 29.10
CA VAL A 249 -4.57 -0.30 30.00
C VAL A 249 -5.96 0.33 30.04
N LEU A 250 -6.54 0.65 28.87
CA LEU A 250 -7.85 1.31 28.78
C LEU A 250 -8.99 0.45 29.35
N ILE A 251 -8.94 -0.88 29.15
CA ILE A 251 -9.90 -1.84 29.71
C ILE A 251 -9.78 -1.93 31.24
N GLY A 252 -8.55 -1.94 31.75
CA GLY A 252 -8.24 -2.06 33.17
C GLY A 252 -8.46 -0.78 33.98
N ALA A 253 -8.42 0.39 33.33
CA ALA A 253 -8.54 1.69 33.96
C ALA A 253 -9.97 1.96 34.48
N GLY A 254 -10.06 2.51 35.68
CA GLY A 254 -11.28 3.07 36.27
C GLY A 254 -11.56 4.49 35.79
N SER A 255 -10.51 5.25 35.47
CA SER A 255 -10.59 6.62 34.96
C SER A 255 -9.41 6.96 34.05
N VAL A 256 -9.71 7.66 32.97
CA VAL A 256 -8.75 8.12 31.96
C VAL A 256 -8.94 9.63 31.78
N ILE A 257 -7.86 10.38 31.70
CA ILE A 257 -7.89 11.77 31.21
C ILE A 257 -7.33 11.84 29.80
N VAL A 258 -8.00 12.61 28.93
CA VAL A 258 -7.51 12.97 27.61
C VAL A 258 -7.10 14.44 27.65
N LEU A 259 -5.88 14.72 27.21
CA LEU A 259 -5.32 16.07 27.14
C LEU A 259 -5.21 16.49 25.66
N PRO A 260 -6.31 16.93 25.04
CA PRO A 260 -6.39 17.15 23.59
C PRO A 260 -5.47 18.26 23.06
N ARG A 261 -4.98 19.14 23.93
CA ARG A 261 -4.06 20.25 23.58
C ARG A 261 -2.63 20.05 24.03
N THR A 262 -2.39 19.07 24.90
CA THR A 262 -1.07 18.89 25.53
C THR A 262 -0.20 18.04 24.62
N ILE A 263 0.77 18.68 23.97
CA ILE A 263 1.88 18.00 23.32
C ILE A 263 2.95 17.77 24.38
N ALA A 264 3.23 16.50 24.70
CA ALA A 264 4.26 16.15 25.67
C ALA A 264 5.42 15.38 25.05
N TYR A 265 5.26 14.83 23.84
CA TYR A 265 6.21 13.93 23.23
C TYR A 265 6.53 14.33 21.78
N VAL A 266 7.73 14.02 21.31
CA VAL A 266 8.12 14.18 19.92
C VAL A 266 8.64 12.87 19.37
N HIS A 267 7.96 12.37 18.34
CA HIS A 267 8.37 11.22 17.54
C HIS A 267 9.29 11.69 16.41
N TYR A 268 10.53 11.21 16.38
CA TYR A 268 11.54 11.70 15.44
C TYR A 268 11.72 10.73 14.27
N LEU A 269 11.32 11.15 13.08
CA LEU A 269 11.49 10.37 11.86
C LEU A 269 12.88 10.59 11.26
N ASN A 270 13.66 9.50 11.19
CA ASN A 270 14.91 9.44 10.44
C ASN A 270 14.75 8.60 9.16
N HIS A 271 15.63 8.78 8.17
CA HIS A 271 15.56 8.08 6.88
C HIS A 271 15.61 6.54 7.00
N ALA A 272 16.23 6.00 8.06
CA ALA A 272 16.32 4.56 8.30
C ALA A 272 15.00 3.96 8.83
N ALA A 273 14.24 4.72 9.63
CA ALA A 273 12.93 4.31 10.17
C ALA A 273 11.86 4.18 9.06
N VAL A 274 11.96 4.98 8.00
CA VAL A 274 11.06 4.90 6.83
C VAL A 274 11.30 3.63 6.00
N MET A 275 12.56 3.18 5.90
CA MET A 275 12.97 2.00 5.12
C MET A 275 12.51 0.67 5.74
N GLN A 276 12.24 0.62 7.05
CA GLN A 276 11.90 -0.63 7.76
C GLN A 276 10.45 -1.11 7.52
N ASN A 277 9.58 -0.29 6.93
CA ASN A 277 8.13 -0.54 6.89
C ASN A 277 7.57 -1.11 5.59
N HIS A 278 8.38 -1.46 4.58
CA HIS A 278 7.85 -1.67 3.21
C HIS A 278 8.10 -3.04 2.56
N VAL A 279 8.51 -4.07 3.33
CA VAL A 279 8.59 -5.45 2.80
C VAL A 279 8.14 -6.47 3.83
N HIS A 280 6.98 -7.11 3.58
CA HIS A 280 6.47 -8.19 4.43
C HIS A 280 6.74 -9.56 3.79
N SER A 281 7.42 -10.45 4.52
CA SER A 281 7.49 -11.88 4.21
C SER A 281 6.16 -12.60 4.51
N ARG A 282 5.91 -13.77 3.92
CA ARG A 282 4.70 -14.59 4.18
C ARG A 282 4.49 -14.78 5.69
N LYS A 283 5.54 -15.20 6.40
CA LYS A 283 5.51 -15.38 7.86
C LYS A 283 5.07 -14.10 8.57
N SER A 284 5.63 -12.96 8.15
CA SER A 284 5.33 -11.68 8.79
C SER A 284 3.90 -11.19 8.54
N ILE A 285 3.29 -11.52 7.40
CA ILE A 285 1.89 -11.20 7.11
C ILE A 285 0.96 -12.05 7.98
N MET A 286 1.25 -13.35 8.10
CA MET A 286 0.47 -14.24 8.97
C MET A 286 0.59 -13.87 10.45
N GLU A 287 1.78 -13.42 10.89
CA GLU A 287 1.98 -12.88 12.24
C GLU A 287 1.21 -11.56 12.42
N MET A 288 1.27 -10.65 11.45
CA MET A 288 0.54 -9.38 11.49
C MET A 288 -0.98 -9.59 11.54
N GLU A 289 -1.52 -10.46 10.69
CA GLU A 289 -2.94 -10.79 10.67
C GLU A 289 -3.40 -11.30 12.04
N ARG A 290 -2.75 -12.34 12.57
CA ARG A 290 -3.04 -12.88 13.90
C ARG A 290 -3.02 -11.80 14.98
N ASP A 291 -1.95 -11.00 15.03
CA ASP A 291 -1.74 -10.00 16.09
C ASP A 291 -2.76 -8.85 16.00
N VAL A 292 -3.14 -8.44 14.78
CA VAL A 292 -4.21 -7.47 14.54
C VAL A 292 -5.56 -8.01 14.99
N LEU A 293 -5.90 -9.24 14.62
CA LEU A 293 -7.17 -9.87 15.02
C LEU A 293 -7.27 -10.05 16.53
N GLU A 294 -6.15 -10.32 17.20
CA GLU A 294 -6.07 -10.38 18.67
C GLU A 294 -6.36 -9.02 19.32
N CYS A 295 -5.82 -7.92 18.78
CA CYS A 295 -6.15 -6.57 19.23
C CYS A 295 -7.63 -6.21 19.00
N VAL A 296 -8.16 -6.50 17.82
CA VAL A 296 -9.57 -6.23 17.49
C VAL A 296 -10.49 -7.02 18.41
N SER A 297 -10.23 -8.32 18.56
CA SER A 297 -10.98 -9.20 19.47
C SER A 297 -10.98 -8.67 20.90
N LEU A 298 -9.82 -8.27 21.42
CA LEU A 298 -9.70 -7.70 22.76
C LEU A 298 -10.57 -6.44 22.91
N SER A 299 -10.57 -5.57 21.91
CA SER A 299 -11.37 -4.33 21.95
C SER A 299 -12.88 -4.59 21.89
N ILE A 300 -13.34 -5.47 20.99
CA ILE A 300 -14.76 -5.77 20.78
C ILE A 300 -15.35 -6.49 22.00
N THR A 301 -14.67 -7.53 22.48
CA THR A 301 -15.13 -8.33 23.62
C THR A 301 -15.25 -7.54 24.92
N ASN A 302 -14.51 -6.44 25.06
CA ASN A 302 -14.58 -5.52 26.20
C ASN A 302 -15.46 -4.29 25.95
N GLY A 303 -16.17 -4.23 24.83
CA GLY A 303 -17.14 -3.17 24.52
C GLY A 303 -16.54 -1.81 24.19
N ILE A 304 -15.21 -1.73 24.01
CA ILE A 304 -14.50 -0.49 23.65
C ILE A 304 -14.10 -0.45 22.17
N GLY A 305 -14.36 -1.53 21.42
CA GLY A 305 -14.16 -1.58 19.97
C GLY A 305 -15.07 -0.59 19.22
N SER A 306 -14.57 -0.14 18.07
CA SER A 306 -15.26 0.74 17.12
C SER A 306 -15.08 0.19 15.69
N ALA A 307 -16.05 0.46 14.81
CA ALA A 307 -15.91 0.10 13.40
C ALA A 307 -14.69 0.77 12.77
N GLU A 308 -14.46 2.04 13.13
CA GLU A 308 -13.32 2.85 12.69
C GLU A 308 -11.97 2.20 13.02
N TYR A 309 -11.81 1.71 14.25
CA TYR A 309 -10.62 0.98 14.63
C TYR A 309 -10.46 -0.30 13.82
N THR A 310 -11.51 -1.13 13.75
CA THR A 310 -11.48 -2.42 13.10
C THR A 310 -11.09 -2.30 11.64
N TRP A 311 -11.75 -1.41 10.88
CA TRP A 311 -11.41 -1.26 9.46
C TRP A 311 -10.04 -0.63 9.27
N SER A 312 -9.64 0.32 10.13
CA SER A 312 -8.32 0.92 10.04
C SER A 312 -7.22 -0.13 10.22
N VAL A 313 -7.30 -1.02 11.22
CA VAL A 313 -6.27 -2.06 11.44
C VAL A 313 -6.35 -3.20 10.44
N LEU A 314 -7.54 -3.62 10.02
CA LEU A 314 -7.70 -4.60 8.95
C LEU A 314 -7.25 -4.06 7.60
N GLY A 315 -7.34 -2.75 7.38
CA GLY A 315 -6.77 -2.05 6.22
C GLY A 315 -5.27 -2.28 6.07
N PHE A 316 -4.51 -2.26 7.18
CA PHE A 316 -3.06 -2.59 7.14
C PHE A 316 -2.81 -4.04 6.74
N VAL A 317 -3.64 -4.97 7.25
CA VAL A 317 -3.54 -6.38 6.84
C VAL A 317 -3.89 -6.51 5.36
N ALA A 318 -4.93 -5.81 4.89
CA ALA A 318 -5.31 -5.79 3.49
C ALA A 318 -4.19 -5.21 2.60
N ASP A 319 -3.55 -4.12 3.00
CA ASP A 319 -2.41 -3.54 2.28
C ASP A 319 -1.23 -4.50 2.23
N ALA A 320 -0.93 -5.18 3.34
CA ALA A 320 0.12 -6.20 3.39
C ALA A 320 -0.23 -7.39 2.49
N VAL A 321 -1.49 -7.80 2.43
CA VAL A 321 -1.98 -8.90 1.57
C VAL A 321 -1.99 -8.49 0.08
N GLU A 322 -2.45 -7.29 -0.28
CA GLU A 322 -2.45 -6.78 -1.67
C GLU A 322 -1.05 -6.53 -2.20
N SER A 323 -0.16 -6.01 -1.35
CA SER A 323 1.24 -5.82 -1.71
C SER A 323 1.99 -7.16 -1.85
N ALA A 324 1.50 -8.22 -1.19
CA ALA A 324 2.13 -9.52 -1.16
C ALA A 324 1.65 -10.47 -2.27
N GLY A 325 2.53 -10.71 -3.25
CA GLY A 325 2.36 -11.82 -4.19
C GLY A 325 2.58 -13.21 -3.58
N ILE A 326 3.00 -13.31 -2.32
CA ILE A 326 3.67 -14.50 -1.74
C ILE A 326 2.79 -15.42 -0.87
N LEU A 327 1.49 -15.13 -0.75
CA LEU A 327 0.54 -15.92 0.07
C LEU A 327 -0.03 -17.10 -0.71
N THR A 328 -0.10 -18.28 -0.09
CA THR A 328 -0.71 -19.49 -0.67
C THR A 328 -2.23 -19.40 -0.67
N ALA A 329 -2.91 -20.30 -1.39
CA ALA A 329 -4.37 -20.40 -1.33
C ALA A 329 -4.86 -20.74 0.09
N GLU A 330 -4.14 -21.61 0.81
CA GLU A 330 -4.44 -21.97 2.20
C GLU A 330 -4.27 -20.78 3.15
N ASP A 331 -3.25 -19.95 2.94
CA ASP A 331 -3.08 -18.71 3.73
C ASP A 331 -4.27 -17.77 3.52
N LYS A 332 -4.68 -17.57 2.26
CA LYS A 332 -5.81 -16.70 1.92
C LYS A 332 -7.11 -17.23 2.49
N GLU A 333 -7.34 -18.54 2.45
CA GLU A 333 -8.51 -19.17 3.06
C GLU A 333 -8.53 -19.00 4.58
N LYS A 334 -7.37 -19.16 5.25
CA LYS A 334 -7.25 -18.92 6.69
C LYS A 334 -7.54 -17.44 7.02
N ILE A 335 -6.90 -16.51 6.33
CA ILE A 335 -7.08 -15.07 6.54
C ILE A 335 -8.56 -14.70 6.32
N ALA A 336 -9.18 -15.22 5.26
CA ALA A 336 -10.59 -15.01 4.99
C ALA A 336 -11.47 -15.47 6.15
N LYS A 337 -11.31 -16.72 6.57
CA LYS A 337 -12.09 -17.29 7.68
C LYS A 337 -11.93 -16.50 8.98
N ASP A 338 -10.70 -16.16 9.34
CA ASP A 338 -10.40 -15.48 10.61
C ASP A 338 -10.91 -14.03 10.59
N THR A 339 -10.86 -13.37 9.43
CA THR A 339 -11.35 -12.00 9.24
C THR A 339 -12.87 -11.92 9.17
N GLU A 340 -13.55 -12.88 8.50
CA GLU A 340 -15.01 -12.91 8.33
C GLU A 340 -15.70 -12.86 9.69
N MET A 341 -15.25 -13.71 10.62
CA MET A 341 -15.75 -13.77 11.98
C MET A 341 -15.63 -12.43 12.73
N ILE A 342 -14.52 -11.70 12.54
CA ILE A 342 -14.31 -10.40 13.18
C ILE A 342 -15.18 -9.31 12.56
N LEU A 343 -15.36 -9.35 11.24
CA LEU A 343 -16.20 -8.41 10.52
C LEU A 343 -17.68 -8.55 10.91
N ASP A 344 -18.15 -9.77 11.19
CA ASP A 344 -19.50 -10.03 11.70
C ASP A 344 -19.72 -9.49 13.12
N LEU A 345 -18.65 -9.41 13.92
CA LEU A 345 -18.67 -8.86 15.27
C LEU A 345 -18.54 -7.33 15.31
N THR A 346 -18.26 -6.71 14.16
CA THR A 346 -18.05 -5.26 14.06
C THR A 346 -19.38 -4.56 13.76
N ALA A 347 -19.68 -3.49 14.50
CA ALA A 347 -20.86 -2.68 14.23
C ALA A 347 -20.84 -2.13 12.79
N PRO A 348 -22.00 -1.97 12.13
CA PRO A 348 -22.05 -1.38 10.79
C PRO A 348 -21.46 0.04 10.79
N ILE A 349 -20.84 0.42 9.67
CA ILE A 349 -20.33 1.77 9.45
C ILE A 349 -21.51 2.72 9.54
N GLY A 350 -21.46 3.65 10.49
CA GLY A 350 -22.57 4.53 10.79
C GLY A 350 -22.06 5.87 11.28
N GLU A 351 -22.40 6.90 10.49
CA GLU A 351 -22.13 8.33 10.68
C GLU A 351 -20.75 8.83 10.24
N ASP A 352 -20.76 10.01 9.62
CA ASP A 352 -19.54 10.73 9.26
C ASP A 352 -18.77 11.10 10.53
N THR A 353 -17.45 10.98 10.49
CA THR A 353 -16.59 11.39 11.58
C THR A 353 -15.82 12.66 11.20
N LYS A 354 -14.97 13.12 12.12
CA LYS A 354 -14.05 14.23 11.85
C LYS A 354 -13.02 13.91 10.76
N PHE A 355 -12.73 12.63 10.51
CA PHE A 355 -11.61 12.22 9.64
C PHE A 355 -12.05 11.53 8.36
N HIS A 356 -13.25 10.96 8.33
CA HIS A 356 -13.74 10.21 7.19
C HIS A 356 -15.25 10.30 7.09
N THR A 357 -15.74 10.25 5.86
CA THR A 357 -17.16 10.13 5.53
C THR A 357 -17.62 8.67 5.63
N SER A 358 -18.90 8.48 5.88
CA SER A 358 -19.55 7.17 5.80
C SER A 358 -19.34 6.49 4.44
N GLU A 359 -19.30 7.26 3.33
CA GLU A 359 -19.02 6.76 1.98
C GLU A 359 -17.57 6.25 1.83
N GLU A 360 -16.58 6.98 2.36
CA GLU A 360 -15.18 6.53 2.37
C GLU A 360 -15.01 5.26 3.19
N ALA A 361 -15.62 5.18 4.37
CA ALA A 361 -15.56 3.99 5.20
C ALA A 361 -16.23 2.79 4.52
N VAL A 362 -17.39 2.98 3.87
CA VAL A 362 -18.05 1.90 3.10
C VAL A 362 -17.16 1.41 1.96
N ARG A 363 -16.53 2.32 1.21
CA ARG A 363 -15.59 1.96 0.13
C ARG A 363 -14.40 1.18 0.65
N GLU A 364 -13.80 1.63 1.74
CA GLU A 364 -12.62 0.98 2.32
C GLU A 364 -12.97 -0.39 2.91
N MET A 365 -14.12 -0.53 3.57
CA MET A 365 -14.60 -1.83 4.05
C MET A 365 -14.92 -2.80 2.91
N ALA A 366 -15.43 -2.31 1.78
CA ALA A 366 -15.61 -3.12 0.59
C ALA A 366 -14.26 -3.59 0.01
N ARG A 367 -13.23 -2.74 0.04
CA ARG A 367 -11.85 -3.12 -0.31
C ARG A 367 -11.32 -4.21 0.63
N ILE A 368 -11.40 -3.99 1.94
CA ILE A 368 -10.92 -4.95 2.96
C ILE A 368 -11.60 -6.32 2.79
N ARG A 369 -12.94 -6.35 2.64
CA ARG A 369 -13.68 -7.59 2.38
C ARG A 369 -13.22 -8.30 1.11
N ARG A 370 -13.04 -7.55 0.02
CA ARG A 370 -12.54 -8.08 -1.26
C ARG A 370 -11.16 -8.72 -1.11
N VAL A 371 -10.25 -8.02 -0.44
CA VAL A 371 -8.86 -8.43 -0.29
C VAL A 371 -8.71 -9.62 0.65
N LEU A 372 -9.32 -9.53 1.84
CA LEU A 372 -9.10 -10.48 2.91
C LEU A 372 -10.03 -11.69 2.81
N LEU A 373 -11.30 -11.50 2.44
CA LEU A 373 -12.28 -12.58 2.40
C LEU A 373 -12.37 -13.26 1.03
N GLY A 374 -11.80 -12.65 -0.01
CA GLY A 374 -12.11 -13.05 -1.38
C GLY A 374 -13.60 -12.86 -1.73
N GLU A 375 -14.36 -12.19 -0.84
CA GLU A 375 -15.72 -11.76 -1.10
C GLU A 375 -15.67 -10.67 -2.16
N TYR A 376 -15.87 -11.09 -3.40
CA TYR A 376 -16.37 -10.19 -4.42
C TYR A 376 -17.83 -9.90 -4.12
N HIS A 377 -18.08 -9.13 -3.06
CA HIS A 377 -19.26 -8.28 -3.06
C HIS A 377 -18.99 -7.21 -4.12
N GLU A 378 -19.39 -7.52 -5.35
CA GLU A 378 -19.55 -6.57 -6.45
C GLU A 378 -20.58 -5.52 -6.02
N HIS A 379 -20.23 -4.61 -5.10
CA HIS A 379 -20.61 -3.22 -5.37
C HIS A 379 -19.52 -2.66 -6.27
N LYS A 380 -19.48 -3.18 -7.50
CA LYS A 380 -18.86 -2.45 -8.58
C LYS A 380 -19.69 -1.18 -8.74
N PRO A 381 -19.09 0.01 -8.62
CA PRO A 381 -19.84 1.22 -8.78
C PRO A 381 -20.57 1.10 -10.11
N THR A 382 -21.89 1.29 -10.07
CA THR A 382 -22.66 1.36 -11.30
C THR A 382 -22.04 2.43 -12.19
N LYS A 383 -22.15 2.31 -13.50
CA LYS A 383 -21.65 3.34 -14.43
C LYS A 383 -22.16 4.75 -14.06
N GLU A 384 -23.37 4.85 -13.51
CA GLU A 384 -23.93 6.08 -12.94
C GLU A 384 -23.14 6.59 -11.74
N GLU A 385 -22.83 5.72 -10.76
CA GLU A 385 -22.00 6.07 -9.59
C GLU A 385 -20.60 6.48 -10.01
N ASN A 386 -20.00 5.78 -10.98
CA ASN A 386 -18.68 6.10 -11.50
C ASN A 386 -18.68 7.46 -12.23
N LEU A 387 -19.68 7.73 -13.07
CA LEU A 387 -19.85 9.06 -13.67
C LEU A 387 -20.02 10.13 -12.60
N GLN A 388 -20.90 9.92 -11.60
CA GLN A 388 -21.13 10.87 -10.52
C GLN A 388 -19.86 11.16 -9.73
N ARG A 389 -19.05 10.15 -9.46
CA ARG A 389 -17.74 10.30 -8.83
C ARG A 389 -16.82 11.22 -9.64
N ILE A 390 -16.64 10.94 -10.94
CA ILE A 390 -15.81 11.77 -11.84
C ILE A 390 -16.31 13.23 -11.87
N LEU A 391 -17.63 13.43 -11.93
CA LEU A 391 -18.24 14.77 -11.95
C LEU A 391 -18.08 15.50 -10.62
N ASN A 392 -18.21 14.79 -9.49
CA ASN A 392 -18.08 15.36 -8.15
C ASN A 392 -16.65 15.79 -7.84
N GLU A 393 -15.67 14.97 -8.23
CA GLU A 393 -14.24 15.26 -8.08
C GLU A 393 -13.78 16.45 -8.93
N ASN A 394 -14.43 16.70 -10.07
CA ASN A 394 -14.05 17.76 -10.99
C ASN A 394 -15.04 18.93 -11.06
N LYS A 395 -16.03 18.99 -10.17
CA LYS A 395 -17.04 20.08 -10.19
C LYS A 395 -16.42 21.46 -9.96
N GLY A 396 -15.26 21.52 -9.30
CA GLY A 396 -14.52 22.73 -8.99
C GLY A 396 -13.68 23.28 -10.15
N CYS A 397 -13.44 22.52 -11.22
CA CYS A 397 -12.63 22.99 -12.35
C CYS A 397 -13.41 23.93 -13.28
N GLU A 398 -12.73 24.64 -14.19
CA GLU A 398 -13.34 25.55 -15.16
C GLU A 398 -14.40 24.85 -16.03
N LEU A 399 -14.09 23.68 -16.59
CA LEU A 399 -15.04 22.89 -17.36
C LEU A 399 -16.19 22.37 -16.50
N GLY A 400 -15.92 21.99 -15.25
CA GLY A 400 -16.93 21.54 -14.30
C GLY A 400 -17.95 22.64 -13.98
N ARG A 401 -17.49 23.88 -13.80
CA ARG A 401 -18.36 25.06 -13.68
C ARG A 401 -19.10 25.37 -14.97
N LYS A 402 -18.41 25.34 -16.12
CA LYS A 402 -18.96 25.64 -17.44
C LYS A 402 -20.14 24.72 -17.81
N TYR A 403 -20.00 23.42 -17.55
CA TYR A 403 -21.05 22.43 -17.85
C TYR A 403 -21.98 22.15 -16.67
N GLY A 404 -21.69 22.71 -15.49
CA GLY A 404 -22.52 22.60 -14.30
C GLY A 404 -22.55 21.18 -13.73
N PHE A 405 -21.39 20.54 -13.57
CA PHE A 405 -21.27 19.16 -13.07
C PHE A 405 -22.01 18.95 -11.74
N SER A 406 -21.99 19.94 -10.84
CA SER A 406 -22.71 19.90 -9.56
C SER A 406 -24.24 19.79 -9.70
N LEU A 407 -24.80 20.03 -10.89
CA LEU A 407 -26.24 19.96 -11.17
C LEU A 407 -26.66 18.66 -11.88
N ILE A 408 -25.70 17.85 -12.35
CA ILE A 408 -25.96 16.65 -13.13
C ILE A 408 -26.26 15.49 -12.18
N ARG A 409 -27.38 14.79 -12.40
CA ARG A 409 -27.82 13.64 -11.58
C ARG A 409 -27.98 12.37 -12.38
N THR A 410 -28.24 12.48 -13.68
CA THR A 410 -28.42 11.32 -14.56
C THR A 410 -27.48 11.33 -15.75
N ILE A 411 -27.31 10.17 -16.40
CA ILE A 411 -26.54 10.06 -17.65
C ILE A 411 -27.19 10.90 -18.74
N GLU A 412 -28.52 10.96 -18.82
CA GLU A 412 -29.22 11.76 -19.81
C GLU A 412 -28.92 13.26 -19.65
N GLU A 413 -28.96 13.78 -18.42
CA GLU A 413 -28.60 15.17 -18.14
C GLU A 413 -27.14 15.46 -18.48
N TYR A 414 -26.24 14.50 -18.21
CA TYR A 414 -24.84 14.58 -18.62
C TYR A 414 -24.71 14.68 -20.13
N GLN A 415 -25.41 13.80 -20.87
CA GLN A 415 -25.38 13.75 -22.32
C GLN A 415 -26.00 14.99 -22.99
N GLU A 416 -26.96 15.66 -22.34
CA GLU A 416 -27.58 16.89 -22.83
C GLU A 416 -26.70 18.13 -22.59
N ARG A 417 -25.99 18.18 -21.46
CA ARG A 417 -25.20 19.34 -21.04
C ARG A 417 -23.77 19.32 -21.58
N VAL A 418 -23.15 18.14 -21.61
CA VAL A 418 -21.74 17.98 -21.98
C VAL A 418 -21.66 17.55 -23.44
N PRO A 419 -21.00 18.34 -24.31
CA PRO A 419 -20.86 17.98 -25.72
C PRO A 419 -19.90 16.80 -25.87
N VAL A 420 -20.13 16.00 -26.92
CA VAL A 420 -19.14 15.04 -27.40
C VAL A 420 -17.93 15.81 -27.90
N SER A 421 -16.74 15.38 -27.52
CA SER A 421 -15.50 16.12 -27.75
C SER A 421 -14.45 15.31 -28.50
N CYS A 422 -13.47 16.00 -29.06
CA CYS A 422 -12.25 15.45 -29.62
C CYS A 422 -11.03 16.19 -29.07
N TYR A 423 -9.83 15.76 -29.46
CA TYR A 423 -8.58 16.33 -28.94
C TYR A 423 -8.47 17.84 -29.21
N GLU A 424 -8.96 18.27 -30.36
CA GLU A 424 -8.91 19.67 -30.80
C GLU A 424 -9.72 20.61 -29.89
N ASP A 425 -10.75 20.09 -29.19
CA ASP A 425 -11.50 20.85 -28.18
C ASP A 425 -10.68 21.08 -26.89
N TYR A 426 -9.73 20.18 -26.59
CA TYR A 426 -8.87 20.27 -25.41
C TYR A 426 -7.53 20.95 -25.66
N ALA A 427 -7.08 21.00 -26.91
CA ALA A 427 -5.77 21.53 -27.28
C ALA A 427 -5.49 22.94 -26.69
N PRO A 428 -6.43 23.91 -26.70
CA PRO A 428 -6.21 25.21 -26.07
C PRO A 428 -6.02 25.14 -24.55
N TYR A 429 -6.78 24.30 -23.85
CA TYR A 429 -6.65 24.14 -22.40
C TYR A 429 -5.36 23.38 -22.02
N ILE A 430 -4.98 22.39 -22.83
CA ILE A 430 -3.70 21.70 -22.71
C ILE A 430 -2.54 22.68 -22.91
N GLU A 431 -2.66 23.63 -23.84
CA GLU A 431 -1.67 24.68 -24.02
C GLU A 431 -1.55 25.60 -22.78
N LEU A 432 -2.67 26.00 -22.16
CA LEU A 432 -2.64 26.79 -20.91
C LEU A 432 -1.94 26.04 -19.79
N THR A 433 -2.32 24.78 -19.57
CA THR A 433 -1.70 23.95 -18.53
C THR A 433 -0.22 23.71 -18.78
N THR A 434 0.22 23.51 -20.03
CA THR A 434 1.62 23.19 -20.38
C THR A 434 2.54 24.40 -20.55
N ARG A 435 2.05 25.53 -21.08
CA ARG A 435 2.87 26.72 -21.36
C ARG A 435 2.78 27.79 -20.30
N VAL A 436 1.63 27.92 -19.65
CA VAL A 436 1.34 28.99 -18.68
C VAL A 436 1.34 28.45 -17.25
N GLY A 437 1.18 27.13 -17.08
CA GLY A 437 1.19 26.48 -15.77
C GLY A 437 -0.15 26.54 -15.03
N GLU A 438 -1.21 27.00 -15.71
CA GLU A 438 -2.57 27.07 -15.16
C GLU A 438 -3.06 25.71 -14.64
N THR A 439 -3.84 25.74 -13.55
CA THR A 439 -4.43 24.56 -12.90
C THR A 439 -5.96 24.65 -12.91
N ASP A 440 -6.65 23.59 -12.46
CA ASP A 440 -8.10 23.63 -12.25
C ASP A 440 -8.94 23.93 -13.51
N ILE A 441 -8.42 23.60 -14.70
CA ILE A 441 -9.10 23.88 -15.97
C ILE A 441 -10.09 22.76 -16.32
N PHE A 442 -9.57 21.57 -16.64
CA PHE A 442 -10.36 20.40 -17.03
C PHE A 442 -10.33 19.29 -15.99
N CYS A 443 -9.53 19.41 -14.93
CA CYS A 443 -9.58 18.56 -13.75
C CYS A 443 -9.23 19.41 -12.53
N GLU A 444 -9.67 19.01 -11.34
CA GLU A 444 -9.32 19.72 -10.10
C GLU A 444 -7.86 19.41 -9.70
N GLY A 445 -7.12 20.43 -9.29
CA GLY A 445 -5.70 20.37 -9.00
C GLY A 445 -4.78 20.47 -10.21
N LYS A 446 -3.53 20.03 -10.03
CA LYS A 446 -2.46 20.08 -11.03
C LYS A 446 -2.35 18.76 -11.78
N VAL A 447 -2.29 18.82 -13.12
CA VAL A 447 -1.96 17.67 -13.98
C VAL A 447 -0.54 17.21 -13.65
N SER A 448 -0.38 15.92 -13.32
CA SER A 448 0.90 15.33 -12.91
C SER A 448 1.85 15.17 -14.11
N THR A 449 1.37 14.58 -15.21
CA THR A 449 2.16 14.33 -16.43
C THR A 449 1.28 14.36 -17.68
N TYR A 450 1.90 14.28 -18.86
CA TYR A 450 1.18 14.03 -20.11
C TYR A 450 1.67 12.75 -20.81
N VAL A 451 0.76 12.01 -21.43
CA VAL A 451 1.11 10.90 -22.32
C VAL A 451 1.17 11.43 -23.74
N MET A 452 2.24 11.13 -24.46
CA MET A 452 2.34 11.49 -25.88
C MET A 452 1.62 10.47 -26.73
N SER A 453 0.65 10.94 -27.49
CA SER A 453 -0.04 10.17 -28.52
C SER A 453 0.14 10.85 -29.88
N TYR A 454 0.15 10.09 -30.97
CA TYR A 454 0.33 10.65 -32.31
C TYR A 454 -0.87 10.34 -33.19
N THR A 455 -1.34 11.36 -33.89
CA THR A 455 -2.29 11.17 -34.99
C THR A 455 -1.63 10.43 -36.15
N ASN A 456 -2.44 9.93 -37.07
CA ASN A 456 -1.95 9.20 -38.25
C ASN A 456 -1.08 10.07 -39.17
N ASN A 457 -1.24 11.39 -39.09
CA ASN A 457 -0.44 12.35 -39.85
C ASN A 457 0.83 12.80 -39.09
N GLY A 458 1.13 12.21 -37.93
CA GLY A 458 2.32 12.52 -37.13
C GLY A 458 2.17 13.73 -36.20
N ASN A 459 0.99 14.34 -36.10
CA ASN A 459 0.76 15.42 -35.13
C ASN A 459 0.71 14.86 -33.70
N LEU A 460 1.47 15.48 -32.80
CA LEU A 460 1.53 15.16 -31.38
C LEU A 460 0.24 15.58 -30.65
N ARG A 461 -0.23 14.70 -29.78
CA ARG A 461 -1.30 14.89 -28.79
C ARG A 461 -0.73 14.65 -27.41
N LEU A 462 -1.05 15.52 -26.46
CA LEU A 462 -0.66 15.41 -25.06
C LEU A 462 -1.90 15.06 -24.24
N ILE A 463 -1.91 13.86 -23.68
CA ILE A 463 -3.05 13.34 -22.93
C ILE A 463 -2.79 13.55 -21.43
N PRO A 464 -3.58 14.37 -20.72
CA PRO A 464 -3.31 14.68 -19.32
C PRO A 464 -3.48 13.45 -18.42
N GLN A 465 -2.66 13.36 -17.37
CA GLN A 465 -2.73 12.32 -16.35
C GLN A 465 -2.63 12.91 -14.95
N THR A 466 -3.58 12.58 -14.08
CA THR A 466 -3.50 12.88 -12.63
C THR A 466 -2.66 11.82 -11.92
N GLU A 467 -2.19 12.11 -10.71
CA GLU A 467 -1.43 11.11 -9.92
C GLU A 467 -2.30 9.89 -9.56
N GLN A 468 -3.60 10.09 -9.36
CA GLN A 468 -4.54 9.00 -9.14
C GLN A 468 -4.60 8.05 -10.34
N ALA A 469 -4.75 8.59 -11.56
CA ALA A 469 -4.75 7.79 -12.79
C ALA A 469 -3.43 7.02 -12.97
N ARG A 470 -2.29 7.69 -12.72
CA ARG A 470 -0.95 7.06 -12.74
C ARG A 470 -0.83 5.92 -11.74
N SER A 471 -1.25 6.14 -10.49
CA SER A 471 -1.16 5.14 -9.42
C SER A 471 -1.97 3.88 -9.76
N ARG A 472 -3.15 4.05 -10.35
CA ARG A 472 -3.98 2.93 -10.80
C ARG A 472 -3.32 2.16 -11.94
N ASN A 473 -2.87 2.85 -12.98
CA ASN A 473 -2.17 2.22 -14.10
C ASN A 473 -0.94 1.43 -13.60
N ARG A 474 -0.28 1.90 -12.52
CA ARG A 474 0.78 1.17 -11.80
C ARG A 474 0.30 -0.17 -11.31
N GLN A 475 -0.78 -0.17 -10.55
CA GLN A 475 -1.30 -1.37 -9.91
C GLN A 475 -1.75 -2.40 -10.95
N MET A 476 -2.41 -1.95 -12.03
CA MET A 476 -2.81 -2.81 -13.14
C MET A 476 -1.60 -3.46 -13.84
N PHE A 477 -0.53 -2.70 -14.04
CA PHE A 477 0.67 -3.25 -14.66
C PHE A 477 1.42 -4.21 -13.71
N LEU A 478 1.55 -3.85 -12.44
CA LEU A 478 2.19 -4.69 -11.42
C LEU A 478 1.44 -6.00 -11.19
N SER A 479 0.11 -5.99 -11.26
CA SER A 479 -0.69 -7.21 -11.14
C SER A 479 -0.32 -8.20 -12.25
N LYS A 480 -0.04 -7.73 -13.48
CA LYS A 480 0.43 -8.57 -14.58
C LYS A 480 1.81 -9.18 -14.35
N ILE A 481 2.78 -8.42 -13.84
CA ILE A 481 4.11 -8.97 -13.50
C ILE A 481 4.01 -9.99 -12.35
N ARG A 482 3.01 -9.88 -11.47
CA ARG A 482 2.86 -10.76 -10.30
C ARG A 482 2.05 -12.03 -10.57
N GLU A 483 1.70 -12.34 -11.82
CA GLU A 483 0.86 -13.50 -12.15
C GLU A 483 1.56 -14.87 -12.01
N THR A 484 2.89 -14.93 -12.09
CA THR A 484 3.64 -16.19 -12.00
C THR A 484 4.76 -16.16 -10.95
N GLU A 485 5.03 -17.32 -10.35
CA GLU A 485 6.24 -17.54 -9.54
C GLU A 485 7.47 -17.62 -10.46
N GLY A 486 8.49 -16.82 -10.21
CA GLY A 486 9.71 -16.71 -11.03
C GLY A 486 9.92 -15.33 -11.65
N SER A 487 10.80 -15.26 -12.65
CA SER A 487 11.17 -13.99 -13.30
C SER A 487 10.31 -13.67 -14.50
N THR A 488 10.06 -12.39 -14.70
CA THR A 488 9.37 -11.84 -15.88
C THR A 488 10.37 -11.30 -16.87
N PHE A 489 10.34 -11.82 -18.10
CA PHE A 489 11.04 -11.20 -19.21
C PHE A 489 10.16 -10.09 -19.81
N ILE A 490 10.53 -8.84 -19.55
CA ILE A 490 9.79 -7.67 -20.00
C ILE A 490 10.43 -7.09 -21.26
N LEU A 491 9.61 -6.83 -22.27
CA LEU A 491 10.01 -6.24 -23.55
C LEU A 491 9.42 -4.84 -23.70
N PHE A 492 10.03 -3.86 -23.04
CA PHE A 492 9.76 -2.45 -23.27
C PHE A 492 10.96 -1.74 -23.89
N GLU A 493 10.69 -0.65 -24.62
CA GLU A 493 11.75 0.24 -25.07
C GLU A 493 12.37 0.96 -23.86
N SER A 494 13.70 1.01 -23.81
CA SER A 494 14.41 1.75 -22.76
C SER A 494 14.20 3.24 -22.95
N MET A 495 13.85 3.96 -21.89
CA MET A 495 13.62 5.41 -21.97
C MET A 495 14.76 6.19 -21.32
N THR A 496 15.31 7.16 -22.06
CA THR A 496 16.33 8.07 -21.51
C THR A 496 15.74 8.91 -20.36
N ARG A 497 16.46 9.08 -19.25
CA ARG A 497 16.03 9.95 -18.14
C ARG A 497 15.79 11.40 -18.59
N ASP A 498 16.47 11.85 -19.65
CA ASP A 498 16.46 13.25 -20.10
C ASP A 498 15.52 13.58 -21.27
N LYS A 499 14.78 12.62 -21.86
CA LYS A 499 13.72 12.93 -22.86
C LYS A 499 12.36 13.17 -22.21
N GLU A 500 12.39 13.82 -21.06
CA GLU A 500 11.27 14.61 -20.57
C GLU A 500 11.13 15.77 -21.55
N VAL A 501 10.10 15.77 -22.41
CA VAL A 501 9.82 16.96 -23.22
C VAL A 501 9.33 18.04 -22.25
N ILE A 502 10.28 18.87 -21.82
CA ILE A 502 10.08 20.02 -20.94
C ILE A 502 9.16 21.01 -21.67
N TYR A 503 7.89 21.06 -21.29
CA TYR A 503 7.13 22.29 -21.44
C TYR A 503 7.44 23.14 -20.21
N ALA A 504 7.83 24.40 -20.47
CA ALA A 504 8.64 25.22 -19.58
C ALA A 504 8.10 25.35 -18.14
N ASP A 505 9.07 25.43 -17.23
CA ASP A 505 9.04 25.83 -15.80
C ASP A 505 8.78 24.83 -14.67
N GLU A 506 8.36 23.56 -14.88
CA GLU A 506 8.09 22.69 -13.71
C GLU A 506 8.34 21.17 -13.86
N GLY A 507 9.26 20.71 -14.71
CA GLY A 507 9.66 19.29 -14.72
C GLY A 507 8.52 18.32 -15.09
N ARG A 508 7.59 18.75 -15.95
CA ARG A 508 6.51 17.89 -16.46
C ARG A 508 7.05 17.07 -17.63
N SER A 509 6.91 15.74 -17.53
CA SER A 509 7.35 14.80 -18.55
C SER A 509 6.23 14.53 -19.57
N ALA A 510 6.63 14.20 -20.80
CA ALA A 510 5.75 13.63 -21.79
C ALA A 510 6.46 12.45 -22.47
N SER A 511 5.84 11.26 -22.48
CA SER A 511 6.43 10.05 -23.07
C SER A 511 5.46 9.27 -23.96
N LEU A 512 6.00 8.71 -25.05
CA LEU A 512 5.30 7.89 -26.08
C LEU A 512 4.76 6.56 -25.54
N PHE A 513 5.36 6.06 -24.47
CA PHE A 513 4.97 4.85 -23.75
C PHE A 513 4.92 5.13 -22.23
N GLY A 514 4.72 6.41 -21.88
CA GLY A 514 4.92 6.98 -20.55
C GLY A 514 4.04 6.43 -19.43
N GLU A 515 2.93 5.77 -19.77
CA GLU A 515 2.06 5.16 -18.77
C GLU A 515 2.68 3.95 -18.07
N SER A 516 3.57 3.19 -18.70
CA SER A 516 4.14 2.00 -18.04
C SER A 516 5.40 2.37 -17.28
N ALA A 517 6.37 2.98 -17.95
CA ALA A 517 7.70 3.20 -17.42
C ALA A 517 7.73 4.26 -16.30
N GLU A 518 7.03 5.39 -16.46
CA GLU A 518 7.08 6.48 -15.48
C GLU A 518 6.28 6.18 -14.20
N VAL A 519 5.22 5.41 -14.37
CA VAL A 519 4.39 4.82 -13.32
C VAL A 519 5.18 3.83 -12.46
N LEU A 520 6.20 3.19 -13.04
CA LEU A 520 7.06 2.18 -12.44
C LEU A 520 8.35 2.73 -11.81
N LYS A 521 8.72 3.99 -12.08
CA LYS A 521 9.88 4.67 -11.47
C LYS A 521 9.69 4.69 -9.94
N GLY A 522 10.68 4.15 -9.22
CA GLY A 522 10.70 4.12 -7.75
C GLY A 522 10.11 2.85 -7.11
N HIS A 523 9.74 1.83 -7.89
CA HIS A 523 9.23 0.57 -7.34
C HIS A 523 10.32 -0.51 -7.27
N ASP A 524 10.38 -1.25 -6.15
CA ASP A 524 11.38 -2.30 -5.89
C ASP A 524 11.38 -3.49 -6.87
N VAL A 525 10.37 -3.59 -7.75
CA VAL A 525 10.23 -4.65 -8.77
C VAL A 525 11.45 -4.76 -9.67
N PHE A 526 12.18 -3.65 -9.87
CA PHE A 526 13.34 -3.57 -10.76
C PHE A 526 14.69 -3.65 -10.05
N ASN A 527 14.69 -3.53 -8.71
CA ASN A 527 15.89 -3.52 -7.88
C ASN A 527 15.98 -4.77 -6.98
N SER A 528 14.99 -5.66 -6.99
CA SER A 528 14.90 -6.80 -6.09
C SER A 528 15.80 -7.97 -6.50
N HIS A 529 16.67 -8.44 -5.60
CA HIS A 529 17.42 -9.68 -5.77
C HIS A 529 16.50 -10.91 -5.69
N LYS A 530 16.64 -11.83 -6.66
CA LYS A 530 15.83 -13.06 -6.81
C LYS A 530 15.70 -13.95 -5.57
N GLN A 531 16.60 -13.83 -4.60
CA GLN A 531 16.61 -14.71 -3.42
C GLN A 531 15.53 -14.37 -2.40
N GLU A 532 14.99 -13.14 -2.40
CA GLU A 532 14.02 -12.69 -1.38
C GLU A 532 12.56 -12.70 -1.87
N TYR A 533 12.32 -12.77 -3.19
CA TYR A 533 10.99 -12.59 -3.78
C TYR A 533 10.59 -13.75 -4.71
N LYS A 534 9.41 -14.33 -4.49
CA LYS A 534 8.86 -15.41 -5.34
C LYS A 534 8.11 -14.92 -6.58
N TYR A 535 7.56 -13.69 -6.53
CA TYR A 535 6.72 -13.10 -7.58
C TYR A 535 7.19 -11.68 -7.89
N GLY A 536 6.88 -11.18 -9.09
CA GLY A 536 7.14 -9.79 -9.43
C GLY A 536 8.61 -9.46 -9.69
N THR A 537 9.48 -10.46 -9.85
CA THR A 537 10.88 -10.23 -10.26
C THR A 537 10.97 -10.06 -11.77
N VAL A 538 11.90 -9.23 -12.25
CA VAL A 538 12.12 -9.01 -13.68
C VAL A 538 13.56 -9.36 -14.06
N THR A 539 13.79 -9.70 -15.33
CA THR A 539 15.14 -10.08 -15.79
C THR A 539 16.06 -8.89 -16.02
N SER A 540 15.51 -7.74 -16.43
CA SER A 540 16.31 -6.56 -16.80
C SER A 540 16.63 -5.70 -15.58
N PRO A 541 17.88 -5.24 -15.40
CA PRO A 541 18.24 -4.27 -14.37
C PRO A 541 17.52 -2.94 -14.53
N TYR A 542 17.28 -2.22 -13.43
CA TYR A 542 16.63 -0.90 -13.44
C TYR A 542 17.29 0.09 -14.40
N GLU A 543 18.63 0.16 -14.42
CA GLU A 543 19.38 1.07 -15.29
C GLU A 543 19.26 0.72 -16.78
N LEU A 544 18.90 -0.52 -17.12
CA LEU A 544 18.62 -0.92 -18.50
C LEU A 544 17.22 -0.49 -18.95
N MET A 545 16.24 -0.52 -18.06
CA MET A 545 14.87 -0.07 -18.36
C MET A 545 14.75 1.46 -18.33
N PHE A 546 15.53 2.11 -17.47
CA PHE A 546 15.53 3.57 -17.24
C PHE A 546 16.92 4.20 -17.39
N PRO A 547 17.56 4.05 -18.58
CA PRO A 547 18.90 4.58 -18.79
C PRO A 547 18.94 6.12 -18.78
N ASP A 548 20.06 6.71 -18.37
CA ASP A 548 20.29 8.17 -18.51
C ASP A 548 20.32 8.63 -19.98
N GLU A 549 20.56 7.70 -20.91
CA GLU A 549 20.92 7.97 -22.30
C GLU A 549 20.22 7.01 -23.26
N MET A 550 20.34 7.24 -24.58
CA MET A 550 19.78 6.29 -25.56
C MET A 550 20.63 5.03 -25.60
N VAL A 551 19.95 3.88 -25.46
CA VAL A 551 20.58 2.57 -25.39
C VAL A 551 19.97 1.65 -26.44
N ASN A 552 20.78 0.78 -27.04
CA ASN A 552 20.25 -0.40 -27.72
C ASN A 552 19.77 -1.41 -26.67
N SER A 553 18.53 -1.26 -26.21
CA SER A 553 17.95 -2.14 -25.20
C SER A 553 17.70 -3.56 -25.70
N GLU A 554 17.52 -3.76 -27.02
CA GLU A 554 17.17 -5.06 -27.59
C GLU A 554 18.20 -6.13 -27.24
N TYR A 555 19.48 -5.82 -27.43
CA TYR A 555 20.58 -6.71 -27.13
C TYR A 555 20.64 -7.04 -25.64
N ALA A 556 20.69 -6.01 -24.79
CA ALA A 556 20.92 -6.19 -23.37
C ALA A 556 19.73 -6.86 -22.68
N THR A 557 18.49 -6.50 -23.04
CA THR A 557 17.28 -7.08 -22.43
C THR A 557 17.17 -8.57 -22.76
N ILE A 558 17.54 -8.98 -23.98
CA ILE A 558 17.62 -10.42 -24.34
C ILE A 558 18.76 -11.10 -23.58
N LEU A 559 19.94 -10.50 -23.48
CA LEU A 559 21.09 -11.07 -22.77
C LEU A 559 20.76 -11.40 -21.31
N PHE A 560 20.18 -10.43 -20.58
CA PHE A 560 19.79 -10.62 -19.19
C PHE A 560 18.66 -11.64 -19.03
N ALA A 561 17.72 -11.72 -19.99
CA ALA A 561 16.70 -12.77 -19.98
C ALA A 561 17.29 -14.17 -20.23
N LEU A 562 18.29 -14.32 -21.11
CA LEU A 562 18.96 -15.59 -21.38
C LEU A 562 19.80 -16.08 -20.19
N ALA A 563 20.43 -15.14 -19.47
CA ALA A 563 21.16 -15.41 -18.23
C ALA A 563 20.25 -16.00 -17.15
N ASP A 564 18.95 -15.72 -17.21
CA ASP A 564 17.96 -16.26 -16.28
C ASP A 564 17.28 -17.50 -16.83
N LYS A 565 17.54 -18.67 -16.24
CA LYS A 565 16.82 -19.90 -16.59
C LYS A 565 15.40 -19.94 -16.00
N GLY A 566 15.14 -19.20 -14.92
CA GLY A 566 13.89 -19.22 -14.16
C GLY A 566 12.81 -18.24 -14.66
N VAL A 567 12.88 -17.83 -15.93
CA VAL A 567 11.83 -17.00 -16.53
C VAL A 567 10.55 -17.82 -16.64
N SER A 568 9.50 -17.37 -15.97
CA SER A 568 8.20 -18.05 -15.95
C SER A 568 7.10 -17.33 -16.72
N GLN A 569 7.36 -16.09 -17.14
CA GLN A 569 6.43 -15.32 -17.98
C GLN A 569 7.18 -14.31 -18.88
N ILE A 570 6.54 -13.95 -19.99
CA ILE A 570 7.00 -12.88 -20.88
C ILE A 570 5.90 -11.82 -20.98
N VAL A 571 6.25 -10.54 -20.79
CA VAL A 571 5.33 -9.40 -20.93
C VAL A 571 5.86 -8.45 -21.99
N ALA A 572 5.05 -8.18 -23.00
CA ALA A 572 5.36 -7.25 -24.08
C ALA A 572 4.12 -6.42 -24.44
N PRO A 573 4.27 -5.20 -25.00
CA PRO A 573 3.13 -4.39 -25.38
C PRO A 573 2.36 -5.01 -26.55
N PHE A 574 3.06 -5.54 -27.56
CA PHE A 574 2.43 -6.13 -28.74
C PHE A 574 3.17 -7.39 -29.22
N THR A 575 2.45 -8.24 -29.97
CA THR A 575 3.02 -9.46 -30.57
C THR A 575 4.09 -9.18 -31.63
N TRP A 576 4.11 -8.00 -32.25
CA TRP A 576 5.18 -7.62 -33.18
C TRP A 576 6.51 -7.40 -32.47
N ASN A 577 6.50 -6.82 -31.26
CA ASN A 577 7.70 -6.67 -30.43
C ASN A 577 8.29 -8.04 -30.07
N LEU A 578 7.43 -9.00 -29.72
CA LEU A 578 7.85 -10.37 -29.44
C LEU A 578 8.54 -11.00 -30.66
N LEU A 579 7.92 -10.89 -31.84
CA LEU A 579 8.45 -11.44 -33.07
C LEU A 579 9.81 -10.83 -33.44
N GLU A 580 9.91 -9.50 -33.36
CA GLU A 580 11.16 -8.77 -33.63
C GLU A 580 12.29 -9.23 -32.71
N ARG A 581 12.02 -9.41 -31.41
CA ARG A 581 13.02 -9.88 -30.43
C ARG A 581 13.45 -11.32 -30.71
N MET A 582 12.53 -12.18 -31.15
CA MET A 582 12.89 -13.55 -31.57
C MET A 582 13.71 -13.56 -32.85
N GLN A 583 13.39 -12.70 -33.82
CA GLN A 583 14.21 -12.54 -35.03
C GLN A 583 15.59 -12.02 -34.68
N TYR A 584 15.71 -11.04 -33.77
CA TYR A 584 17.00 -10.55 -33.30
C TYR A 584 17.82 -11.68 -32.66
N LEU A 585 17.23 -12.43 -31.73
CA LEU A 585 17.87 -13.57 -31.09
C LEU A 585 18.37 -14.60 -32.11
N LYS A 586 17.55 -14.93 -33.11
CA LYS A 586 17.90 -15.88 -34.18
C LYS A 586 19.15 -15.47 -34.97
N HIS A 587 19.32 -14.18 -35.24
CA HIS A 587 20.48 -13.67 -35.99
C HIS A 587 21.71 -13.43 -35.10
N ASN A 588 21.52 -13.17 -33.80
CA ASN A 588 22.58 -12.66 -32.92
C ASN A 588 22.90 -13.58 -31.72
N TRP A 589 22.37 -14.80 -31.65
CA TRP A 589 22.58 -15.66 -30.48
C TRP A 589 24.05 -15.95 -30.15
N LYS A 590 24.95 -15.96 -31.15
CA LYS A 590 26.39 -16.23 -30.93
C LYS A 590 27.05 -15.17 -30.06
N ILE A 591 26.81 -13.88 -30.35
CA ILE A 591 27.38 -12.79 -29.54
C ILE A 591 26.74 -12.75 -28.15
N LEU A 592 25.46 -13.10 -28.03
CA LEU A 592 24.76 -13.19 -26.75
C LEU A 592 25.33 -14.31 -25.87
N THR A 593 25.57 -15.51 -26.42
CA THR A 593 26.14 -16.62 -25.65
C THR A 593 27.62 -16.42 -25.34
N ASP A 594 28.39 -15.79 -26.22
CA ASP A 594 29.80 -15.46 -25.96
C ASP A 594 29.96 -14.43 -24.83
N ASP A 595 29.06 -13.45 -24.75
CA ASP A 595 29.08 -12.43 -23.70
C ASP A 595 28.52 -12.97 -22.37
N LEU A 596 27.56 -13.91 -22.42
CA LEU A 596 27.09 -14.65 -21.25
C LEU A 596 28.18 -15.55 -20.65
N GLU A 597 28.92 -16.28 -21.50
CA GLU A 597 30.05 -17.12 -21.06
C GLU A 597 31.12 -16.30 -20.32
N LYS A 598 31.41 -15.09 -20.83
CA LYS A 598 32.41 -14.19 -20.23
C LYS A 598 31.87 -13.38 -19.06
N GLY A 599 30.55 -13.31 -18.88
CA GLY A 599 29.91 -12.42 -17.92
C GLY A 599 30.16 -10.95 -18.24
N LYS A 600 30.29 -10.60 -19.52
CA LYS A 600 30.68 -9.26 -19.94
C LYS A 600 30.17 -8.94 -21.33
N ILE A 601 29.53 -7.78 -21.47
CA ILE A 601 29.14 -7.21 -22.75
C ILE A 601 30.41 -6.78 -23.49
N THR A 602 30.77 -7.46 -24.58
CA THR A 602 31.97 -7.19 -25.38
C THR A 602 31.65 -6.52 -26.71
N GLY A 603 30.41 -6.60 -27.20
CA GLY A 603 29.97 -5.98 -28.45
C GLY A 603 30.05 -4.45 -28.49
N ASP A 604 30.19 -3.93 -29.72
CA ASP A 604 30.02 -2.51 -30.06
C ASP A 604 28.51 -2.20 -30.11
N THR A 605 27.98 -1.94 -28.92
CA THR A 605 26.56 -1.70 -28.69
C THR A 605 26.42 -0.20 -28.40
N VAL A 606 25.30 0.39 -28.83
CA VAL A 606 24.97 1.79 -28.49
C VAL A 606 24.63 1.83 -27.00
N ILE A 607 25.65 1.77 -26.14
CA ILE A 607 25.59 1.77 -24.67
C ILE A 607 26.83 2.54 -24.22
N SER A 608 26.70 3.59 -23.37
CA SER A 608 27.90 4.30 -22.93
C SER A 608 28.79 3.42 -22.06
N PRO A 609 30.06 3.82 -21.90
CA PRO A 609 30.95 3.22 -20.92
C PRO A 609 30.36 3.19 -19.50
N LYS A 610 29.57 4.22 -19.09
CA LYS A 610 28.99 4.30 -17.75
C LYS A 610 27.94 3.21 -17.56
N LEU A 611 26.94 3.12 -18.45
CA LEU A 611 25.90 2.10 -18.34
C LEU A 611 26.46 0.71 -18.57
N LYS A 612 27.39 0.54 -19.52
CA LYS A 612 28.06 -0.74 -19.77
C LYS A 612 28.80 -1.26 -18.53
N ASN A 613 29.40 -0.39 -17.72
CA ASN A 613 30.02 -0.79 -16.46
C ASN A 613 29.00 -1.29 -15.43
N VAL A 614 27.85 -0.62 -15.30
CA VAL A 614 26.75 -1.04 -14.41
C VAL A 614 26.17 -2.39 -14.85
N LEU A 615 25.87 -2.55 -16.14
CA LEU A 615 25.35 -3.83 -16.65
C LEU A 615 26.36 -4.97 -16.49
N ASN A 616 27.66 -4.71 -16.66
CA ASN A 616 28.69 -5.70 -16.44
C ASN A 616 28.90 -6.06 -14.96
N SER A 617 28.54 -5.21 -13.99
CA SER A 617 28.60 -5.58 -12.57
C SER A 617 27.44 -6.51 -12.18
N GLU A 618 26.31 -6.43 -12.88
CA GLU A 618 25.14 -7.28 -12.66
C GLU A 618 25.21 -8.63 -13.40
N LEU A 619 25.94 -8.67 -14.53
CA LEU A 619 26.10 -9.89 -15.34
C LEU A 619 27.21 -10.79 -14.79
N LYS A 620 26.90 -12.08 -14.55
CA LYS A 620 27.87 -13.08 -14.09
C LYS A 620 28.28 -14.00 -15.23
N ALA A 621 29.54 -14.43 -15.22
CA ALA A 621 30.05 -15.40 -16.17
C ALA A 621 29.38 -16.76 -15.95
N ASP A 622 28.74 -17.29 -17.00
CA ASP A 622 28.02 -18.56 -16.95
C ASP A 622 28.32 -19.40 -18.21
N PRO A 623 29.48 -20.09 -18.24
CA PRO A 623 29.88 -20.91 -19.39
C PRO A 623 28.93 -22.10 -19.62
N ASP A 624 28.37 -22.66 -18.56
CA ASP A 624 27.47 -23.82 -18.64
C ASP A 624 26.14 -23.43 -19.29
N ARG A 625 25.54 -22.31 -18.85
CA ARG A 625 24.33 -21.77 -19.47
C ARG A 625 24.58 -21.34 -20.91
N ALA A 626 25.73 -20.72 -21.20
CA ALA A 626 26.09 -20.35 -22.56
C ALA A 626 26.12 -21.57 -23.48
N GLU A 627 26.82 -22.65 -23.09
CA GLU A 627 26.90 -23.86 -23.91
C GLU A 627 25.55 -24.56 -24.08
N GLU A 628 24.72 -24.63 -23.02
CA GLU A 628 23.33 -25.11 -23.10
C GLU A 628 22.57 -24.36 -24.21
N LEU A 629 22.61 -23.02 -24.18
CA LEU A 629 21.93 -22.18 -25.16
C LEU A 629 22.48 -22.39 -26.58
N ARG A 630 23.80 -22.55 -26.75
CA ARG A 630 24.40 -22.86 -28.06
C ARG A 630 23.84 -24.16 -28.64
N GLN A 631 23.66 -25.20 -27.82
CA GLN A 631 23.09 -26.48 -28.26
C GLN A 631 21.61 -26.32 -28.65
N ILE A 632 20.84 -25.57 -27.86
CA ILE A 632 19.44 -25.24 -28.17
C ILE A 632 19.35 -24.53 -29.53
N PHE A 633 20.13 -23.47 -29.75
CA PHE A 633 20.05 -22.65 -30.96
C PHE A 633 20.56 -23.37 -32.21
N LYS A 634 21.57 -24.25 -32.09
CA LYS A 634 22.00 -25.13 -33.21
C LYS A 634 20.89 -26.11 -33.62
N GLY A 635 20.03 -26.50 -32.69
CA GLY A 635 18.86 -27.36 -32.94
C GLY A 635 17.68 -26.67 -33.64
N GLY A 636 17.76 -25.36 -33.89
CA GLY A 636 16.72 -24.57 -34.56
C GLY A 636 15.78 -23.82 -33.58
N PHE A 637 14.92 -22.98 -34.15
CA PHE A 637 14.11 -22.00 -33.40
C PHE A 637 12.64 -22.38 -33.20
N GLU A 638 12.26 -23.58 -33.64
CA GLU A 638 10.92 -24.10 -33.41
C GLU A 638 10.73 -24.46 -31.93
N ASN A 639 9.65 -23.93 -31.32
CA ASN A 639 9.34 -24.07 -29.90
C ASN A 639 10.54 -23.71 -29.01
N VAL A 640 11.35 -22.74 -29.43
CA VAL A 640 12.62 -22.42 -28.76
C VAL A 640 12.40 -21.87 -27.36
N LEU A 641 11.29 -21.17 -27.11
CA LEU A 641 11.04 -20.50 -25.83
C LEU A 641 11.00 -21.47 -24.66
N ILE A 642 10.28 -22.59 -24.77
CA ILE A 642 10.21 -23.60 -23.71
C ILE A 642 11.53 -24.38 -23.54
N LYS A 643 12.38 -24.40 -24.58
CA LYS A 643 13.73 -24.99 -24.50
C LYS A 643 14.69 -24.07 -23.75
N ILE A 644 14.61 -22.76 -24.00
CA ILE A 644 15.41 -21.75 -23.28
C ILE A 644 14.95 -21.67 -21.82
N TRP A 645 13.64 -21.57 -21.60
CA TRP A 645 12.99 -21.35 -20.31
C TRP A 645 11.96 -22.44 -20.02
N PRO A 646 12.38 -23.56 -19.38
CA PRO A 646 11.48 -24.67 -19.09
C PRO A 646 10.30 -24.32 -18.17
N ASP A 647 10.45 -23.30 -17.33
CA ASP A 647 9.43 -22.84 -16.38
C ASP A 647 8.47 -21.80 -16.99
N LEU A 648 8.59 -21.48 -18.27
CA LEU A 648 7.76 -20.48 -18.95
C LEU A 648 6.31 -20.96 -19.09
N LYS A 649 5.40 -20.28 -18.38
CA LYS A 649 3.98 -20.64 -18.27
C LYS A 649 3.05 -19.76 -19.10
N ARG A 650 3.40 -18.50 -19.36
CA ARG A 650 2.50 -17.53 -20.00
C ARG A 650 3.23 -16.44 -20.76
N ILE A 651 2.57 -15.91 -21.78
CA ILE A 651 2.99 -14.73 -22.54
C ILE A 651 1.84 -13.73 -22.55
N THR A 652 2.09 -12.47 -22.21
CA THR A 652 1.10 -11.39 -22.29
C THR A 652 1.55 -10.36 -23.32
N ALA A 653 0.77 -10.22 -24.39
CA ALA A 653 1.00 -9.24 -25.45
C ALA A 653 -0.23 -9.02 -26.32
N ALA A 654 -0.53 -7.77 -26.68
CA ALA A 654 -1.66 -7.47 -27.55
C ALA A 654 -1.45 -8.04 -28.96
N GLY A 655 -2.32 -8.98 -29.35
CA GLY A 655 -2.25 -9.73 -30.60
C GLY A 655 -3.52 -9.72 -31.43
N THR A 656 -4.49 -8.84 -31.13
CA THR A 656 -5.75 -8.71 -31.88
C THR A 656 -5.70 -7.62 -32.96
N GLY A 657 -6.74 -7.54 -33.81
CA GLY A 657 -6.81 -6.56 -34.89
C GLY A 657 -5.67 -6.74 -35.91
N LYS A 658 -4.97 -5.66 -36.25
CA LYS A 658 -3.83 -5.70 -37.19
C LYS A 658 -2.65 -6.55 -36.70
N PHE A 659 -2.59 -6.89 -35.41
CA PHE A 659 -1.49 -7.65 -34.82
C PHE A 659 -1.68 -9.18 -34.86
N ALA A 660 -2.82 -9.65 -35.36
CA ALA A 660 -3.15 -11.09 -35.42
C ALA A 660 -2.22 -11.89 -36.33
N GLU A 661 -1.60 -11.26 -37.33
CA GLU A 661 -0.63 -11.92 -38.22
C GLU A 661 0.68 -12.22 -37.48
N TYR A 662 1.20 -11.27 -36.71
CA TYR A 662 2.40 -11.47 -35.88
C TYR A 662 2.19 -12.57 -34.83
N LYS A 663 0.98 -12.67 -34.26
CA LYS A 663 0.60 -13.76 -33.35
C LYS A 663 0.77 -15.14 -34.01
N LYS A 664 0.39 -15.28 -35.29
CA LYS A 664 0.53 -16.54 -36.05
C LYS A 664 1.99 -16.88 -36.31
N GLU A 665 2.80 -15.91 -36.73
CA GLU A 665 4.24 -16.12 -36.97
C GLU A 665 5.00 -16.42 -35.69
N PHE A 666 4.68 -15.73 -34.60
CA PHE A 666 5.30 -15.92 -33.30
C PHE A 666 5.07 -17.32 -32.73
N LYS A 667 3.96 -17.99 -33.12
CA LYS A 667 3.67 -19.37 -32.72
C LYS A 667 4.79 -20.36 -33.07
N HIS A 668 5.57 -20.11 -34.12
CA HIS A 668 6.75 -20.91 -34.44
C HIS A 668 7.75 -20.97 -33.27
N TYR A 669 7.93 -19.88 -32.53
CA TYR A 669 8.87 -19.79 -31.42
C TYR A 669 8.25 -20.21 -30.08
N SER A 670 6.98 -19.83 -29.84
CA SER A 670 6.30 -20.08 -28.55
C SER A 670 5.66 -21.45 -28.44
N GLY A 671 5.34 -22.11 -29.55
CA GLY A 671 4.54 -23.34 -29.52
C GLY A 671 3.15 -23.08 -28.94
N ASP A 672 2.74 -23.93 -28.00
CA ASP A 672 1.42 -23.87 -27.36
C ASP A 672 1.43 -23.16 -26.00
N ILE A 673 2.49 -22.38 -25.68
CA ILE A 673 2.50 -21.53 -24.49
C ILE A 673 1.30 -20.56 -24.56
N PRO A 674 0.46 -20.48 -23.51
CA PRO A 674 -0.69 -19.58 -23.47
C PRO A 674 -0.32 -18.11 -23.74
N LEU A 675 -1.02 -17.49 -24.69
CA LEU A 675 -0.88 -16.07 -25.00
C LEU A 675 -2.12 -15.30 -24.56
N ASN A 676 -1.96 -14.40 -23.60
CA ASN A 676 -2.98 -13.46 -23.16
C ASN A 676 -2.86 -12.13 -23.92
N ASN A 677 -3.97 -11.61 -24.41
CA ASN A 677 -3.98 -10.34 -25.15
C ASN A 677 -3.85 -9.09 -24.25
N GLY A 678 -3.83 -9.25 -22.93
CA GLY A 678 -3.67 -8.16 -21.98
C GLY A 678 -4.89 -7.24 -21.94
N TYR A 679 -4.68 -5.95 -22.19
CA TYR A 679 -5.71 -4.92 -22.11
C TYR A 679 -5.91 -4.21 -23.44
N ILE A 680 -7.13 -3.74 -23.71
CA ILE A 680 -7.35 -2.64 -24.65
C ILE A 680 -6.99 -1.35 -23.93
N VAL A 681 -5.82 -0.80 -24.27
CA VAL A 681 -5.32 0.46 -23.71
C VAL A 681 -5.34 1.54 -24.78
N SER A 682 -5.90 2.69 -24.41
CA SER A 682 -5.76 3.95 -25.15
C SER A 682 -4.88 4.89 -24.32
N ALA A 683 -4.33 5.93 -24.93
CA ALA A 683 -3.54 6.92 -24.16
C ALA A 683 -4.39 7.66 -23.13
N GLU A 684 -5.72 7.61 -23.29
CA GLU A 684 -6.72 8.23 -22.44
C GLU A 684 -7.14 7.37 -21.25
N SER A 685 -7.16 6.04 -21.39
CA SER A 685 -7.40 5.07 -20.32
C SER A 685 -7.29 3.62 -20.82
N VAL A 686 -7.18 2.68 -19.88
CA VAL A 686 -7.55 1.28 -20.08
C VAL A 686 -9.08 1.15 -20.21
N VAL A 687 -9.53 0.35 -21.18
CA VAL A 687 -10.97 0.22 -21.55
C VAL A 687 -11.51 -1.19 -21.33
N ALA A 688 -10.69 -2.22 -21.59
CA ALA A 688 -11.14 -3.61 -21.52
C ALA A 688 -9.97 -4.55 -21.19
N GLU A 689 -10.26 -5.71 -20.61
CA GLU A 689 -9.29 -6.78 -20.31
C GLU A 689 -9.61 -8.05 -21.09
N ALA A 690 -8.59 -8.78 -21.53
CA ALA A 690 -8.76 -10.06 -22.20
C ALA A 690 -9.48 -11.06 -21.28
N GLU A 691 -10.51 -11.72 -21.81
CA GLU A 691 -11.35 -12.63 -21.04
C GLU A 691 -10.56 -13.82 -20.47
N ALA A 692 -9.67 -14.39 -21.29
CA ALA A 692 -8.92 -15.58 -20.95
C ALA A 692 -7.69 -15.71 -21.86
N ASP A 693 -6.83 -16.67 -21.53
CA ASP A 693 -5.71 -17.04 -22.39
C ASP A 693 -6.17 -17.54 -23.75
N ASN A 694 -5.42 -17.13 -24.78
CA ASN A 694 -5.68 -17.41 -26.18
C ASN A 694 -7.02 -16.86 -26.70
N SER A 695 -7.78 -16.11 -25.89
CA SER A 695 -9.02 -15.45 -26.30
C SER A 695 -8.74 -14.12 -26.97
N ASP A 696 -9.40 -13.86 -28.10
CA ASP A 696 -9.41 -12.54 -28.76
C ASP A 696 -10.60 -11.66 -28.28
N THR A 697 -11.33 -12.14 -27.27
CA THR A 697 -12.45 -11.45 -26.63
C THR A 697 -11.99 -10.74 -25.38
N TYR A 698 -12.51 -9.54 -25.18
CA TYR A 698 -12.25 -8.69 -24.02
C TYR A 698 -13.56 -8.39 -23.27
N VAL A 699 -13.45 -8.10 -21.98
CA VAL A 699 -14.53 -7.63 -21.12
C VAL A 699 -14.32 -6.16 -20.82
N LEU A 700 -15.34 -5.33 -21.00
CA LEU A 700 -15.25 -3.90 -20.67
C LEU A 700 -14.99 -3.68 -19.18
N LEU A 701 -14.15 -2.70 -18.87
CA LEU A 701 -13.84 -2.24 -17.51
C LEU A 701 -14.56 -0.92 -17.25
N GLU A 702 -15.69 -0.97 -16.54
CA GLU A 702 -16.59 0.17 -16.34
C GLU A 702 -16.51 0.78 -14.94
N ASP A 703 -15.71 0.17 -14.06
CA ASP A 703 -15.55 0.57 -12.67
C ASP A 703 -14.76 1.90 -12.55
N GLU A 704 -14.03 2.27 -13.61
CA GLU A 704 -12.90 3.21 -13.54
C GLU A 704 -12.95 4.35 -14.56
N VAL A 705 -13.73 4.17 -15.63
CA VAL A 705 -14.05 5.20 -16.61
C VAL A 705 -15.52 5.08 -16.99
N PHE A 706 -16.14 6.20 -17.33
CA PHE A 706 -17.48 6.15 -17.89
C PHE A 706 -17.40 6.01 -19.41
N LEU A 707 -17.89 4.88 -19.93
CA LEU A 707 -17.86 4.53 -21.34
C LEU A 707 -19.20 4.83 -22.01
N GLU A 708 -19.12 5.48 -23.16
CA GLU A 708 -20.22 5.68 -24.09
C GLU A 708 -19.85 5.12 -25.47
N PHE A 709 -20.86 4.83 -26.28
CA PHE A 709 -20.70 4.16 -27.56
C PHE A 709 -21.52 4.85 -28.65
N ILE A 710 -20.88 5.15 -29.77
CA ILE A 710 -21.53 5.60 -31.00
C ILE A 710 -21.37 4.54 -32.08
N LEU A 711 -22.45 4.23 -32.81
CA LEU A 711 -22.37 3.27 -33.92
C LEU A 711 -21.30 3.70 -34.92
N GLU A 712 -20.51 2.74 -35.42
CA GLU A 712 -19.42 2.95 -36.40
C GLU A 712 -19.87 3.76 -37.63
N SER A 713 -21.14 3.63 -38.04
CA SER A 713 -21.74 4.42 -39.13
C SER A 713 -21.82 5.93 -38.86
N GLY A 714 -21.55 6.38 -37.63
CA GLY A 714 -21.76 7.74 -37.16
C GLY A 714 -23.24 8.15 -37.02
N ARG A 715 -24.18 7.25 -37.32
CA ARG A 715 -25.62 7.49 -37.26
C ARG A 715 -26.22 6.81 -36.03
N GLY A 716 -26.98 7.56 -35.23
CA GLY A 716 -27.72 7.04 -34.08
C GLY A 716 -27.51 7.83 -32.80
N LYS A 717 -28.22 7.42 -31.73
CA LYS A 717 -28.03 7.96 -30.39
C LYS A 717 -26.75 7.38 -29.78
N ILE A 718 -26.00 8.20 -29.05
CA ILE A 718 -24.89 7.75 -28.21
C ILE A 718 -25.48 7.07 -26.99
N VAL A 719 -24.99 5.89 -26.68
CA VAL A 719 -25.56 5.04 -25.63
C VAL A 719 -24.48 4.66 -24.62
N PRO A 720 -24.83 4.47 -23.33
CA PRO A 720 -23.98 3.74 -22.39
C PRO A 720 -23.91 2.26 -22.80
N SER A 721 -23.13 1.49 -22.05
CA SER A 721 -22.86 0.07 -22.33
C SER A 721 -24.11 -0.80 -22.45
N GLU A 722 -25.21 -0.50 -21.75
CA GLU A 722 -26.46 -1.27 -21.84
C GLU A 722 -27.22 -1.04 -23.16
N GLY A 723 -26.94 0.07 -23.84
CA GLY A 723 -27.60 0.37 -25.12
C GLY A 723 -26.91 -0.27 -26.32
N VAL A 724 -25.76 -0.92 -26.13
CA VAL A 724 -25.04 -1.59 -27.21
C VAL A 724 -25.70 -2.92 -27.60
N LYS A 725 -25.44 -3.38 -28.82
CA LYS A 725 -26.09 -4.58 -29.36
C LYS A 725 -25.06 -5.57 -29.91
N PRO A 726 -25.17 -6.88 -29.60
CA PRO A 726 -24.32 -7.92 -30.19
C PRO A 726 -24.30 -7.84 -31.73
N GLY A 727 -23.14 -8.10 -32.32
CA GLY A 727 -22.87 -8.04 -33.75
C GLY A 727 -22.83 -6.63 -34.35
N LYS A 728 -22.88 -5.58 -33.52
CA LYS A 728 -22.71 -4.18 -33.95
C LYS A 728 -21.35 -3.64 -33.54
N ARG A 729 -20.85 -2.72 -34.37
CA ARG A 729 -19.60 -2.02 -34.14
C ARG A 729 -19.85 -0.61 -33.63
N TYR A 730 -19.05 -0.23 -32.65
CA TYR A 730 -19.13 1.05 -31.98
C TYR A 730 -17.75 1.66 -31.85
N GLU A 731 -17.68 2.97 -32.00
CA GLU A 731 -16.54 3.76 -31.54
C GLU A 731 -16.72 4.08 -30.05
N ILE A 732 -15.62 3.97 -29.31
CA ILE A 732 -15.56 4.22 -27.87
C ILE A 732 -15.45 5.72 -27.58
N ILE A 733 -16.30 6.19 -26.67
CA ILE A 733 -16.28 7.53 -26.10
C ILE A 733 -15.97 7.40 -24.61
N ILE A 734 -14.99 8.17 -24.12
CA ILE A 734 -14.49 8.07 -22.74
C ILE A 734 -14.80 9.35 -21.96
N THR A 735 -15.23 9.17 -20.73
CA THR A 735 -15.13 10.17 -19.66
C THR A 735 -14.22 9.64 -18.56
N ASN A 736 -13.14 10.36 -18.24
CA ASN A 736 -12.14 9.95 -17.25
C ASN A 736 -11.89 11.05 -16.19
N GLN A 737 -11.18 10.70 -15.12
CA GLN A 737 -10.81 11.64 -14.05
C GLN A 737 -9.79 12.68 -14.49
N SER A 738 -8.96 12.37 -15.49
CA SER A 738 -7.89 13.26 -15.97
C SER A 738 -8.37 14.41 -16.85
N GLY A 739 -9.69 14.56 -17.01
CA GLY A 739 -10.33 15.74 -17.60
C GLY A 739 -10.72 15.62 -19.06
N PHE A 740 -10.83 14.40 -19.58
CA PHE A 740 -11.55 14.14 -20.82
C PHE A 740 -13.00 13.76 -20.53
N TYR A 741 -13.92 14.52 -21.10
CA TYR A 741 -15.37 14.36 -20.96
C TYR A 741 -16.00 14.11 -22.32
N ARG A 742 -16.68 12.96 -22.45
CA ARG A 742 -17.30 12.48 -23.71
C ARG A 742 -16.34 12.54 -24.90
N TYR A 743 -15.08 12.17 -24.66
CA TYR A 743 -14.00 12.24 -25.62
C TYR A 743 -14.00 11.04 -26.56
N ARG A 744 -13.99 11.32 -27.87
CA ARG A 744 -13.91 10.30 -28.92
C ARG A 744 -12.50 9.77 -29.10
N THR A 745 -12.30 8.51 -28.76
CA THR A 745 -11.00 7.83 -28.90
C THR A 745 -10.65 7.55 -30.36
N GLY A 746 -11.68 7.30 -31.19
CA GLY A 746 -11.56 6.75 -32.53
C GLY A 746 -11.35 5.23 -32.55
N ASP A 747 -11.24 4.56 -31.41
CA ASP A 747 -11.09 3.10 -31.34
C ASP A 747 -12.45 2.42 -31.55
N VAL A 748 -12.51 1.46 -32.47
CA VAL A 748 -13.72 0.73 -32.86
C VAL A 748 -13.65 -0.69 -32.32
N ILE A 749 -14.73 -1.09 -31.66
CA ILE A 749 -14.94 -2.44 -31.12
C ILE A 749 -16.22 -3.04 -31.69
N GLU A 750 -16.27 -4.37 -31.76
CA GLU A 750 -17.45 -5.14 -32.08
C GLU A 750 -17.98 -5.81 -30.82
N VAL A 751 -19.25 -5.62 -30.51
CA VAL A 751 -19.88 -6.31 -29.36
C VAL A 751 -20.12 -7.76 -29.75
N GLU A 752 -19.47 -8.68 -29.07
CA GLU A 752 -19.65 -10.11 -29.30
C GLU A 752 -20.88 -10.63 -28.57
N ARG A 753 -20.97 -10.36 -27.26
CA ARG A 753 -22.08 -10.80 -26.42
C ARG A 753 -22.24 -9.92 -25.17
N ILE A 754 -23.38 -10.06 -24.52
CA ILE A 754 -23.68 -9.44 -23.24
C ILE A 754 -24.14 -10.55 -22.30
N GLU A 755 -23.50 -10.69 -21.16
CA GLU A 755 -23.74 -11.78 -20.21
C GLU A 755 -23.60 -11.27 -18.78
N ASN A 756 -24.62 -11.50 -17.95
CA ASN A 756 -24.65 -11.06 -16.55
C ASN A 756 -24.31 -9.56 -16.36
N GLY A 757 -24.82 -8.70 -17.25
CA GLY A 757 -24.56 -7.26 -17.22
C GLY A 757 -23.17 -6.84 -17.74
N LYS A 758 -22.30 -7.79 -18.11
CA LYS A 758 -20.97 -7.51 -18.67
C LYS A 758 -21.03 -7.52 -20.20
N VAL A 759 -20.33 -6.58 -20.82
CA VAL A 759 -20.23 -6.47 -22.28
C VAL A 759 -18.89 -7.05 -22.74
N TYR A 760 -18.98 -8.05 -23.62
CA TYR A 760 -17.85 -8.74 -24.21
C TYR A 760 -17.64 -8.25 -25.64
N VAL A 761 -16.41 -7.88 -25.96
CA VAL A 761 -16.09 -7.12 -27.17
C VAL A 761 -14.84 -7.66 -27.85
N LYS A 762 -14.73 -7.40 -29.16
CA LYS A 762 -13.52 -7.64 -29.96
C LYS A 762 -12.99 -6.31 -30.46
N TYR A 763 -11.69 -6.07 -30.30
CA TYR A 763 -11.05 -4.91 -30.90
C TYR A 763 -11.01 -5.04 -32.43
N CYS A 764 -11.48 -4.03 -33.15
CA CYS A 764 -11.47 -4.01 -34.60
C CYS A 764 -10.27 -3.21 -35.14
N TYR A 765 -10.30 -1.89 -34.97
CA TYR A 765 -9.33 -0.96 -35.53
C TYR A 765 -9.53 0.45 -34.96
N ARG A 766 -8.62 1.37 -35.26
CA ARG A 766 -8.77 2.81 -34.96
C ARG A 766 -9.13 3.59 -36.22
N LEU A 767 -10.16 4.43 -36.16
CA LEU A 767 -10.61 5.26 -37.27
C LEU A 767 -9.45 6.11 -37.83
N GLY A 768 -9.42 6.23 -39.15
CA GLY A 768 -8.37 6.93 -39.88
C GLY A 768 -7.07 6.15 -40.09
N LYS A 769 -6.85 4.99 -39.44
CA LYS A 769 -5.71 4.09 -39.72
C LYS A 769 -6.12 3.03 -40.74
N LYS A 770 -6.07 3.36 -42.04
CA LYS A 770 -6.16 2.32 -43.08
C LYS A 770 -4.95 1.40 -43.03
#